data_AF-A0A0B7FUF5-F1
#
_entry.id   AF-A0A0B7FUF5-F1
#
_cell.length_a   1.000
_cell.length_b   1.000
_cell.length_c   1.000
_cell.angle_alpha   90.00
_cell.angle_beta   90.00
_cell.angle_gamma   90.00
#
_symmetry.space_group_name_H-M   'P 1'
#
loop_
_entity.id
_entity.type
_entity.pdbx_description
1 polymer ?
#
loop_
_entity_poly.entity_id
_entity_poly.type
_entity_poly.pdbx_seq_one_letter_code
_entity_poly.pdbx_strand_id
1 'polypeptide(L)'
;MPKEHRKRGKKKRGNKEAVEHEAEQQAEEHHEEPNPQWMETNDDMNLEAPFGYVDPDVKGYFRTVDARIQDWQSQEYVPDDANEEGNTNEDKRMFLVAALSESSGKELQLSTDPDCSIILERMLHSMDDLVIRVFADRLCGSYVQLAQHRFGSHVCQTLLEVAVSTISRETRGRIAKPSEMDSSTGVLRTMTELVAAISEELLPSLSQLILDPFGAHVLLSLLVLLSPQITRHQNSSHPSNSLTRSKKSAAYKSRQGSMKSILASGADHTSTAVVPASFKDLASRFVDTLRESTDANEIRAFAANKVANPVLQAMIDLEAQQGKSDIPGSLIDSVLMGAISSLAQGEEPEQSDYVGTLLRDPTASHLFEALVRHAPERTFQALWDLYFKTKLGRLCSHPVANFVVSKAIMRLDSSGLLEALEEIDPASSKLIKTGRTGVLKSLVDQAVALAAHEGAVSEMLCRAVDIEESTIQLLVPCLLTLKSRSVYSKSTSTDDPEANSEPTEPTVQGAVILQSMLKLSDPHNQRVIQSIHAQSIDEIIGLSRHPVSSRVLDAFLDSSAVPLRDKRKFLLSLMGSYHVLVDDRIGSRVGDRCWACADPFLREKIAKSILPHETALSVSYYGKYFARNLHLTMLKRDAAAWRDMQRDQKRAAAAAASNNTESIKAPPKPDIKSNVEANDSTHTKKRKRTGVDEDEIDVLFSKAPNSRKALVPSKGTEESIPDIQSARADDPQLDEVLGAIKKVSKKEGKRKNKKS
;
A
#
# COMPACT_ATOMS: atom_id res chain seq x y z
N MET A 1 -72.46 -19.99 -4.93
CA MET A 1 -72.42 -20.81 -6.17
C MET A 1 -70.99 -20.81 -6.72
N PRO A 2 -70.64 -21.69 -7.68
CA PRO A 2 -69.30 -22.30 -7.70
C PRO A 2 -68.25 -21.63 -8.60
N LYS A 3 -66.98 -21.81 -8.19
CA LYS A 3 -65.73 -21.92 -9.00
C LYS A 3 -65.35 -20.78 -9.98
N GLU A 4 -64.09 -20.60 -10.38
CA GLU A 4 -62.74 -20.91 -9.85
C GLU A 4 -61.75 -20.40 -10.92
N HIS A 5 -60.60 -19.76 -10.61
CA HIS A 5 -59.39 -19.89 -11.43
C HIS A 5 -58.10 -19.39 -10.74
N ARG A 6 -57.12 -20.31 -10.64
CA ARG A 6 -55.68 -20.25 -10.29
C ARG A 6 -55.03 -18.85 -10.26
N LYS A 7 -54.42 -18.38 -9.15
CA LYS A 7 -53.21 -18.86 -8.41
C LYS A 7 -51.86 -18.77 -9.17
N ARG A 8 -50.97 -17.88 -8.70
CA ARG A 8 -49.57 -18.21 -8.30
C ARG A 8 -49.14 -17.24 -7.19
N GLY A 9 -48.58 -17.73 -6.08
CA GLY A 9 -48.46 -16.97 -4.83
C GLY A 9 -47.03 -16.58 -4.43
N LYS A 10 -46.90 -15.41 -3.79
CA LYS A 10 -45.72 -15.05 -2.97
C LYS A 10 -45.75 -15.81 -1.63
N LYS A 11 -44.59 -16.02 -1.01
CA LYS A 11 -44.47 -16.00 0.46
C LYS A 11 -43.10 -15.46 0.89
N LYS A 12 -43.06 -14.75 2.02
CA LYS A 12 -41.85 -14.28 2.70
C LYS A 12 -41.70 -15.06 4.02
N ARG A 13 -40.46 -15.09 4.51
CA ARG A 13 -39.93 -15.63 5.78
C ARG A 13 -40.89 -15.69 6.99
N GLY A 14 -40.67 -16.71 7.82
CA GLY A 14 -40.92 -16.72 9.26
C GLY A 14 -39.84 -17.54 9.96
N ASN A 15 -39.34 -17.06 11.10
CA ASN A 15 -38.43 -17.79 12.01
C ASN A 15 -39.31 -18.49 13.10
N LYS A 16 -38.84 -19.29 14.07
CA LYS A 16 -37.52 -19.35 14.74
C LYS A 16 -37.37 -20.65 15.57
N GLU A 17 -36.16 -20.89 16.09
CA GLU A 17 -35.77 -21.97 17.03
C GLU A 17 -35.90 -23.41 16.45
N ALA A 18 -35.13 -24.44 16.86
CA ALA A 18 -33.92 -24.55 17.71
C ALA A 18 -33.21 -25.92 17.44
N VAL A 19 -32.19 -26.23 18.26
CA VAL A 19 -31.58 -27.57 18.54
C VAL A 19 -30.52 -28.10 17.55
N GLU A 20 -29.26 -27.97 18.01
CA GLU A 20 -28.14 -28.93 18.03
C GLU A 20 -27.49 -29.51 16.76
N HIS A 21 -26.36 -30.18 17.01
CA HIS A 21 -25.33 -30.65 16.10
C HIS A 21 -25.80 -31.82 15.22
N GLU A 22 -25.28 -31.86 14.00
CA GLU A 22 -24.71 -33.10 13.46
C GLU A 22 -23.55 -32.75 12.51
N ALA A 23 -22.53 -33.60 12.47
CA ALA A 23 -21.39 -33.49 11.57
C ALA A 23 -21.21 -34.84 10.87
N GLU A 24 -21.08 -34.83 9.55
CA GLU A 24 -21.12 -36.04 8.73
C GLU A 24 -19.89 -36.92 8.99
N GLN A 25 -20.09 -38.01 9.72
CA GLN A 25 -19.19 -39.16 9.71
C GLN A 25 -19.61 -40.09 8.56
N GLN A 26 -18.70 -40.35 7.62
CA GLN A 26 -18.79 -41.53 6.76
C GLN A 26 -17.74 -42.53 7.24
N ALA A 27 -18.18 -43.75 7.53
CA ALA A 27 -17.36 -44.78 8.14
C ALA A 27 -16.58 -45.59 7.08
N GLU A 28 -15.49 -46.21 7.53
CA GLU A 28 -14.71 -47.17 6.76
C GLU A 28 -15.44 -48.52 6.72
N GLU A 29 -15.65 -49.09 5.54
CA GLU A 29 -15.98 -50.51 5.38
C GLU A 29 -14.78 -51.24 4.78
N HIS A 30 -14.10 -52.04 5.61
CA HIS A 30 -13.06 -52.97 5.16
C HIS A 30 -13.68 -54.15 4.41
N HIS A 31 -13.23 -54.38 3.18
CA HIS A 31 -13.38 -55.65 2.48
C HIS A 31 -12.00 -56.17 2.06
N GLU A 32 -11.57 -57.27 2.68
CA GLU A 32 -10.40 -58.05 2.27
C GLU A 32 -10.79 -59.21 1.32
N GLU A 33 -9.77 -59.83 0.72
CA GLU A 33 -9.75 -60.97 -0.22
C GLU A 33 -9.74 -60.64 -1.74
N PRO A 34 -9.01 -61.44 -2.55
CA PRO A 34 -7.59 -61.73 -2.39
C PRO A 34 -6.78 -61.52 -3.70
N ASN A 35 -5.49 -61.22 -3.59
CA ASN A 35 -4.63 -60.88 -4.74
C ASN A 35 -4.36 -62.08 -5.70
N PRO A 36 -4.74 -62.01 -6.99
CA PRO A 36 -4.30 -62.93 -8.03
C PRO A 36 -3.07 -62.39 -8.76
N GLN A 37 -1.92 -63.05 -8.57
CA GLN A 37 -0.62 -62.68 -9.14
C GLN A 37 -0.55 -62.83 -10.67
N TRP A 38 -0.97 -61.83 -11.46
CA TRP A 38 -0.67 -61.77 -12.91
C TRP A 38 -0.81 -60.40 -13.61
N MET A 39 -1.22 -59.31 -12.95
CA MET A 39 -1.09 -57.98 -13.55
C MET A 39 0.34 -57.47 -13.41
N GLU A 40 1.08 -57.54 -14.52
CA GLU A 40 2.36 -56.87 -14.70
C GLU A 40 2.16 -55.35 -14.54
N THR A 41 2.94 -54.72 -13.65
CA THR A 41 2.94 -53.27 -13.50
C THR A 41 3.68 -52.64 -14.68
N ASN A 42 2.94 -52.04 -15.61
CA ASN A 42 3.49 -50.94 -16.40
C ASN A 42 3.98 -49.85 -15.44
N ASP A 43 5.12 -49.22 -15.74
CA ASP A 43 5.59 -48.01 -15.05
C ASP A 43 4.77 -46.77 -15.47
N ASP A 44 3.45 -46.82 -15.26
CA ASP A 44 2.57 -45.65 -15.32
C ASP A 44 2.92 -44.74 -14.13
N MET A 45 3.79 -43.76 -14.39
CA MET A 45 4.29 -42.77 -13.44
C MET A 45 3.19 -42.26 -12.49
N ASN A 46 3.32 -42.57 -11.19
CA ASN A 46 2.36 -42.13 -10.18
C ASN A 46 2.41 -40.61 -10.00
N LEU A 47 1.54 -39.90 -10.72
CA LEU A 47 1.37 -38.45 -10.71
C LEU A 47 1.06 -37.87 -9.31
N GLU A 48 0.60 -38.68 -8.35
CA GLU A 48 0.31 -38.25 -6.99
C GLU A 48 1.54 -38.37 -6.05
N ALA A 49 2.52 -39.20 -6.39
CA ALA A 49 3.75 -39.41 -5.64
C ALA A 49 4.95 -39.66 -6.59
N PRO A 50 5.38 -38.66 -7.38
CA PRO A 50 6.35 -38.83 -8.46
C PRO A 50 7.76 -39.25 -8.00
N PHE A 51 8.07 -39.13 -6.70
CA PHE A 51 9.33 -39.56 -6.08
C PHE A 51 9.15 -40.74 -5.12
N GLY A 52 7.95 -41.34 -5.06
CA GLY A 52 7.54 -42.31 -4.05
C GLY A 52 6.92 -41.67 -2.80
N TYR A 53 6.34 -42.50 -1.93
CA TYR A 53 5.73 -42.09 -0.68
C TYR A 53 6.76 -42.00 0.46
N VAL A 54 6.55 -41.07 1.39
CA VAL A 54 7.35 -40.98 2.63
C VAL A 54 6.96 -42.12 3.58
N ASP A 55 7.96 -42.77 4.17
CA ASP A 55 7.79 -43.82 5.17
C ASP A 55 6.97 -43.34 6.40
N PRO A 56 6.03 -44.13 6.94
CA PRO A 56 5.22 -43.76 8.11
C PRO A 56 6.02 -43.30 9.34
N ASP A 57 7.17 -43.90 9.62
CA ASP A 57 8.00 -43.55 10.79
C ASP A 57 8.70 -42.21 10.57
N VAL A 58 9.23 -41.98 9.36
CA VAL A 58 9.80 -40.68 8.94
C VAL A 58 8.72 -39.60 9.00
N LYS A 59 7.50 -39.89 8.55
CA LYS A 59 6.36 -38.98 8.61
C LYS A 59 5.93 -38.68 10.05
N GLY A 60 5.98 -39.68 10.94
CA GLY A 60 5.77 -39.51 12.39
C GLY A 60 6.84 -38.63 13.05
N TYR A 61 8.11 -38.80 12.66
CA TYR A 61 9.21 -37.96 13.10
C TYR A 61 9.01 -36.50 12.69
N PHE A 62 8.74 -36.21 11.41
CA PHE A 62 8.55 -34.82 10.94
C PHE A 62 7.34 -34.14 11.58
N ARG A 63 6.23 -34.85 11.83
CA ARG A 63 5.10 -34.29 12.62
C ARG A 63 5.53 -33.86 14.03
N THR A 64 6.43 -34.61 14.66
CA THR A 64 7.01 -34.26 15.98
C THR A 64 7.96 -33.06 15.89
N VAL A 65 8.69 -32.91 14.78
CA VAL A 65 9.49 -31.71 14.47
C VAL A 65 8.60 -30.48 14.33
N ASP A 66 7.49 -30.57 13.58
CA ASP A 66 6.59 -29.42 13.36
C ASP A 66 5.94 -28.94 14.66
N ALA A 67 5.43 -29.87 15.48
CA ALA A 67 4.81 -29.54 16.77
C ALA A 67 5.78 -28.74 17.66
N ARG A 68 7.04 -29.18 17.76
CA ARG A 68 8.07 -28.51 18.57
C ARG A 68 8.46 -27.13 18.02
N ILE A 69 8.46 -26.96 16.69
CA ILE A 69 8.67 -25.64 16.07
C ILE A 69 7.46 -24.72 16.33
N GLN A 70 6.22 -25.22 16.24
CA GLN A 70 5.02 -24.46 16.57
C GLN A 70 4.99 -24.03 18.05
N ASP A 71 5.38 -24.92 18.98
CA ASP A 71 5.49 -24.60 20.41
C ASP A 71 6.43 -23.41 20.62
N TRP A 72 7.65 -23.46 20.07
CA TRP A 72 8.62 -22.37 20.14
C TRP A 72 8.14 -21.07 19.47
N GLN A 73 7.33 -21.14 18.42
CA GLN A 73 6.70 -19.96 17.80
C GLN A 73 5.53 -19.40 18.63
N SER A 74 4.87 -20.23 19.44
CA SER A 74 3.74 -19.83 20.29
C SER A 74 4.17 -19.13 21.59
N GLN A 75 5.36 -19.46 22.09
CA GLN A 75 5.95 -18.95 23.33
C GLN A 75 6.51 -17.51 23.22
N GLU A 76 6.31 -16.82 22.09
CA GLU A 76 6.86 -15.50 21.75
C GLU A 76 6.23 -14.32 22.55
N TYR A 77 5.80 -14.51 23.81
CA TYR A 77 5.53 -13.39 24.74
C TYR A 77 5.54 -13.75 26.25
N VAL A 78 6.69 -14.18 26.78
CA VAL A 78 6.98 -14.04 28.22
C VAL A 78 8.21 -13.11 28.39
N PRO A 79 8.06 -11.91 28.95
CA PRO A 79 9.18 -11.01 29.24
C PRO A 79 9.80 -11.35 30.61
N ASP A 80 10.53 -12.47 30.67
CA ASP A 80 11.29 -12.89 31.87
C ASP A 80 12.75 -12.39 31.84
N ASP A 81 13.41 -12.41 33.00
CA ASP A 81 14.66 -11.70 33.28
C ASP A 81 15.92 -12.26 32.55
N ALA A 82 16.15 -11.76 31.32
CA ALA A 82 17.44 -11.27 30.81
C ALA A 82 18.74 -12.12 30.93
N ASN A 83 18.68 -13.42 31.25
CA ASN A 83 19.86 -14.27 31.48
C ASN A 83 19.83 -15.68 30.84
N GLU A 84 18.73 -16.13 30.23
CA GLU A 84 18.63 -17.50 29.65
C GLU A 84 18.68 -17.55 28.10
N GLU A 85 18.94 -16.42 27.43
CA GLU A 85 18.90 -16.30 25.96
C GLU A 85 20.01 -17.07 25.21
N GLY A 86 21.03 -17.58 25.92
CA GLY A 86 22.20 -18.28 25.36
C GLY A 86 21.88 -19.65 24.78
N ASN A 87 21.58 -20.62 25.65
CA ASN A 87 21.38 -22.03 25.25
C ASN A 87 20.21 -22.23 24.27
N THR A 88 19.09 -21.53 24.50
CA THR A 88 17.81 -21.86 23.85
C THR A 88 17.83 -21.72 22.33
N ASN A 89 18.71 -20.89 21.77
CA ASN A 89 18.87 -20.77 20.31
C ASN A 89 19.91 -21.73 19.72
N GLU A 90 20.83 -22.25 20.53
CA GLU A 90 21.76 -23.31 20.11
C GLU A 90 21.07 -24.68 20.12
N ASP A 91 20.25 -24.97 21.14
CA ASP A 91 19.38 -26.16 21.18
C ASP A 91 18.43 -26.24 19.97
N LYS A 92 17.81 -25.11 19.59
CA LYS A 92 16.96 -25.02 18.38
C LYS A 92 17.75 -25.32 17.10
N ARG A 93 18.99 -24.82 16.98
CA ARG A 93 19.85 -25.10 15.81
C ARG A 93 20.23 -26.58 15.75
N MET A 94 20.68 -27.16 16.86
CA MET A 94 21.03 -28.58 16.93
C MET A 94 19.83 -29.48 16.60
N PHE A 95 18.63 -29.11 17.06
CA PHE A 95 17.39 -29.81 16.70
C PHE A 95 17.08 -29.74 15.19
N LEU A 96 17.21 -28.56 14.57
CA LEU A 96 17.03 -28.42 13.13
C LEU A 96 18.08 -29.22 12.34
N VAL A 97 19.34 -29.23 12.76
CA VAL A 97 20.42 -30.04 12.14
C VAL A 97 20.12 -31.54 12.21
N ALA A 98 19.56 -32.04 13.31
CA ALA A 98 19.11 -33.42 13.40
C ALA A 98 17.98 -33.73 12.39
N ALA A 99 16.96 -32.87 12.31
CA ALA A 99 15.85 -33.05 11.36
C ALA A 99 16.28 -32.95 9.89
N LEU A 100 17.28 -32.11 9.60
CA LEU A 100 17.91 -32.00 8.28
C LEU A 100 18.71 -33.26 7.93
N SER A 101 19.42 -33.84 8.90
CA SER A 101 20.16 -35.10 8.71
C SER A 101 19.23 -36.25 8.34
N GLU A 102 18.06 -36.32 8.99
CA GLU A 102 17.00 -37.31 8.68
C GLU A 102 16.32 -37.07 7.31
N SER A 103 16.36 -35.83 6.79
CA SER A 103 15.84 -35.51 5.45
C SER A 103 16.77 -35.92 4.30
N SER A 104 18.04 -36.25 4.56
CA SER A 104 19.04 -36.50 3.52
C SER A 104 18.71 -37.73 2.68
N GLY A 105 18.57 -37.54 1.36
CA GLY A 105 18.15 -38.57 0.42
C GLY A 105 16.63 -38.78 0.33
N LYS A 106 15.85 -38.00 1.09
CA LYS A 106 14.38 -38.04 1.16
C LYS A 106 13.75 -36.69 0.78
N GLU A 107 14.56 -35.70 0.40
CA GLU A 107 14.18 -34.28 0.22
C GLU A 107 13.04 -34.12 -0.80
N LEU A 108 13.10 -34.87 -1.91
CA LEU A 108 12.09 -34.89 -2.96
C LEU A 108 10.76 -35.47 -2.47
N GLN A 109 10.79 -36.64 -1.81
CA GLN A 109 9.60 -37.30 -1.25
C GLN A 109 8.90 -36.41 -0.21
N LEU A 110 9.67 -35.88 0.74
CA LEU A 110 9.18 -34.97 1.78
C LEU A 110 8.58 -33.68 1.18
N SER A 111 9.17 -33.17 0.08
CA SER A 111 8.63 -32.01 -0.65
C SER A 111 7.31 -32.31 -1.39
N THR A 112 7.02 -33.59 -1.67
CA THR A 112 5.76 -34.03 -2.30
C THR A 112 4.74 -34.64 -1.36
N ASP A 113 5.03 -34.82 -0.07
CA ASP A 113 4.06 -35.34 0.89
C ASP A 113 3.12 -34.22 1.42
N PRO A 114 1.79 -34.48 1.57
CA PRO A 114 0.82 -33.49 2.05
C PRO A 114 1.12 -32.90 3.44
N ASP A 115 1.75 -33.67 4.33
CA ASP A 115 2.09 -33.19 5.67
C ASP A 115 3.50 -32.57 5.63
N CYS A 116 4.48 -33.34 5.13
CA CYS A 116 5.89 -32.99 5.27
C CYS A 116 6.29 -31.75 4.47
N SER A 117 5.62 -31.45 3.36
CA SER A 117 5.85 -30.22 2.57
C SER A 117 5.61 -28.93 3.36
N ILE A 118 4.56 -28.90 4.21
CA ILE A 118 4.25 -27.76 5.09
C ILE A 118 5.32 -27.61 6.18
N ILE A 119 5.82 -28.74 6.68
CA ILE A 119 6.85 -28.82 7.71
C ILE A 119 8.20 -28.32 7.15
N LEU A 120 8.53 -28.71 5.90
CA LEU A 120 9.66 -28.16 5.15
C LEU A 120 9.52 -26.65 4.89
N GLU A 121 8.33 -26.15 4.50
CA GLU A 121 8.08 -24.70 4.42
C GLU A 121 8.40 -24.00 5.76
N ARG A 122 8.00 -24.57 6.91
CA ARG A 122 8.23 -23.96 8.22
C ARG A 122 9.70 -24.03 8.64
N MET A 123 10.35 -25.16 8.39
CA MET A 123 11.78 -25.35 8.63
C MET A 123 12.62 -24.38 7.79
N LEU A 124 12.30 -24.18 6.49
CA LEU A 124 13.04 -23.30 5.57
C LEU A 124 13.20 -21.86 6.09
N HIS A 125 12.18 -21.30 6.75
CA HIS A 125 12.27 -19.97 7.38
C HIS A 125 13.26 -19.93 8.57
N SER A 126 13.71 -21.07 9.08
CA SER A 126 14.62 -21.24 10.22
C SER A 126 15.97 -21.89 9.88
N MET A 127 16.20 -22.26 8.61
CA MET A 127 17.47 -22.81 8.12
C MET A 127 18.51 -21.68 7.91
N ASP A 128 19.79 -22.04 7.80
CA ASP A 128 20.90 -21.10 7.53
C ASP A 128 21.35 -21.07 6.05
N ASP A 129 22.26 -20.16 5.73
CA ASP A 129 22.80 -19.96 4.37
C ASP A 129 23.55 -21.16 3.78
N LEU A 130 24.00 -22.12 4.58
CA LEU A 130 24.60 -23.36 4.09
C LEU A 130 23.49 -24.38 3.83
N VAL A 131 22.61 -24.60 4.81
CA VAL A 131 21.52 -25.56 4.73
C VAL A 131 20.57 -25.26 3.57
N ILE A 132 20.11 -24.01 3.41
CA ILE A 132 19.16 -23.64 2.34
C ILE A 132 19.79 -23.91 0.95
N ARG A 133 21.11 -23.74 0.80
CA ARG A 133 21.83 -24.09 -0.43
C ARG A 133 21.97 -25.59 -0.64
N VAL A 134 22.29 -26.37 0.40
CA VAL A 134 22.32 -27.84 0.30
C VAL A 134 20.94 -28.38 -0.10
N PHE A 135 19.88 -27.87 0.52
CA PHE A 135 18.51 -28.25 0.17
C PHE A 135 18.17 -27.85 -1.28
N ALA A 136 18.50 -26.63 -1.71
CA ALA A 136 18.29 -26.21 -3.10
C ALA A 136 19.09 -27.04 -4.13
N ASP A 137 20.32 -27.43 -3.80
CA ASP A 137 21.21 -28.27 -4.61
C ASP A 137 20.64 -29.70 -4.77
N ARG A 138 20.05 -30.25 -3.70
CA ARG A 138 19.39 -31.57 -3.66
C ARG A 138 18.10 -31.69 -4.48
N LEU A 139 17.45 -30.57 -4.82
CA LEU A 139 16.25 -30.56 -5.67
C LEU A 139 16.57 -30.35 -7.16
N CYS A 140 17.82 -30.09 -7.54
CA CYS A 140 18.22 -29.89 -8.94
C CYS A 140 17.98 -31.15 -9.79
N GLY A 141 17.47 -30.96 -11.01
CA GLY A 141 17.01 -32.04 -11.89
C GLY A 141 15.59 -32.51 -11.60
N SER A 142 14.84 -31.83 -10.73
CA SER A 142 13.45 -32.14 -10.39
C SER A 142 12.56 -30.91 -10.15
N TYR A 143 13.07 -29.69 -10.35
CA TYR A 143 12.32 -28.44 -10.18
C TYR A 143 11.13 -28.32 -11.13
N VAL A 144 11.19 -28.84 -12.36
CA VAL A 144 10.02 -28.83 -13.27
C VAL A 144 8.86 -29.63 -12.66
N GLN A 145 9.14 -30.85 -12.20
CA GLN A 145 8.15 -31.75 -11.60
C GLN A 145 7.63 -31.21 -10.26
N LEU A 146 8.53 -30.70 -9.40
CA LEU A 146 8.17 -30.05 -8.14
C LEU A 146 7.30 -28.81 -8.37
N ALA A 147 7.62 -27.99 -9.38
CA ALA A 147 6.88 -26.77 -9.68
C ALA A 147 5.44 -27.02 -10.14
N GLN A 148 5.19 -28.14 -10.84
CA GLN A 148 3.85 -28.58 -11.23
C GLN A 148 3.13 -29.35 -10.11
N HIS A 149 3.84 -29.79 -9.06
CA HIS A 149 3.25 -30.57 -7.99
C HIS A 149 2.45 -29.71 -6.99
N ARG A 150 1.26 -30.18 -6.61
CA ARG A 150 0.31 -29.52 -5.70
C ARG A 150 0.87 -29.16 -4.31
N PHE A 151 1.93 -29.83 -3.88
CA PHE A 151 2.64 -29.54 -2.63
C PHE A 151 4.08 -29.05 -2.86
N GLY A 152 4.79 -29.64 -3.83
CA GLY A 152 6.18 -29.29 -4.14
C GLY A 152 6.34 -27.84 -4.59
N SER A 153 5.34 -27.31 -5.30
CA SER A 153 5.33 -25.93 -5.76
C SER A 153 5.35 -24.91 -4.61
N HIS A 154 4.73 -25.22 -3.46
CA HIS A 154 4.76 -24.37 -2.28
C HIS A 154 6.11 -24.42 -1.54
N VAL A 155 6.76 -25.59 -1.53
CA VAL A 155 8.16 -25.72 -1.07
C VAL A 155 9.09 -24.90 -1.97
N CYS A 156 8.98 -25.01 -3.30
CA CYS A 156 9.75 -24.18 -4.24
C CYS A 156 9.49 -22.68 -4.05
N GLN A 157 8.23 -22.26 -3.86
CA GLN A 157 7.89 -20.86 -3.59
C GLN A 157 8.56 -20.33 -2.31
N THR A 158 8.54 -21.09 -1.21
CA THR A 158 9.18 -20.63 0.04
C THR A 158 10.70 -20.79 0.03
N LEU A 159 11.26 -21.73 -0.71
CA LEU A 159 12.70 -21.79 -0.97
C LEU A 159 13.19 -20.51 -1.67
N LEU A 160 12.51 -20.08 -2.73
CA LEU A 160 12.79 -18.83 -3.42
C LEU A 160 12.57 -17.61 -2.50
N GLU A 161 11.51 -17.61 -1.67
CA GLU A 161 11.23 -16.57 -0.68
C GLU A 161 12.38 -16.36 0.32
N VAL A 162 12.93 -17.43 0.91
CA VAL A 162 14.04 -17.32 1.88
C VAL A 162 15.39 -17.05 1.21
N ALA A 163 15.60 -17.58 -0.01
CA ALA A 163 16.84 -17.43 -0.79
C ALA A 163 17.20 -15.97 -1.08
N VAL A 164 16.21 -15.06 -1.20
CA VAL A 164 16.44 -13.61 -1.35
C VAL A 164 17.38 -13.08 -0.26
N SER A 165 17.26 -13.58 0.97
CA SER A 165 18.11 -13.15 2.09
C SER A 165 19.55 -13.66 1.96
N THR A 166 19.73 -14.93 1.58
CA THR A 166 21.03 -15.56 1.31
C THR A 166 21.75 -14.88 0.16
N ILE A 167 21.09 -14.73 -0.99
CA ILE A 167 21.62 -14.06 -2.19
C ILE A 167 22.06 -12.63 -1.86
N SER A 168 21.30 -11.92 -1.02
CA SER A 168 21.68 -10.56 -0.61
C SER A 168 22.87 -10.53 0.36
N ARG A 169 23.15 -11.62 1.10
CA ARG A 169 24.40 -11.78 1.86
C ARG A 169 25.57 -12.12 0.93
N GLU A 170 25.38 -13.07 0.00
CA GLU A 170 26.38 -13.44 -1.03
C GLU A 170 26.82 -12.24 -1.87
N THR A 171 25.86 -11.44 -2.36
CA THR A 171 26.10 -10.21 -3.17
C THR A 171 26.91 -9.15 -2.40
N ARG A 172 26.93 -9.21 -1.07
CA ARG A 172 27.75 -8.36 -0.19
C ARG A 172 29.06 -9.05 0.25
N GLY A 173 29.47 -10.11 -0.43
CA GLY A 173 30.68 -10.90 -0.15
C GLY A 173 30.59 -11.84 1.06
N ARG A 174 29.40 -12.00 1.66
CA ARG A 174 29.18 -12.86 2.84
C ARG A 174 28.61 -14.20 2.41
N ILE A 175 29.50 -15.12 2.05
CA ILE A 175 29.16 -16.48 1.65
C ILE A 175 29.50 -17.43 2.80
N ALA A 176 28.52 -18.18 3.31
CA ALA A 176 28.74 -19.22 4.30
C ALA A 176 29.57 -20.37 3.70
N LYS A 177 30.51 -20.92 4.47
CA LYS A 177 31.39 -22.02 4.04
C LYS A 177 31.22 -23.23 4.97
N PRO A 178 31.30 -24.48 4.45
CA PRO A 178 31.42 -25.66 5.30
C PRO A 178 32.63 -25.56 6.22
N SER A 179 32.50 -26.03 7.45
CA SER A 179 33.59 -26.10 8.43
C SER A 179 34.66 -27.13 8.04
N GLU A 180 34.24 -28.19 7.37
CA GLU A 180 35.07 -29.30 6.91
C GLU A 180 34.80 -29.52 5.42
N MET A 181 35.86 -29.66 4.62
CA MET A 181 35.77 -30.03 3.20
C MET A 181 36.27 -31.46 3.05
N ASP A 182 35.34 -32.42 3.19
CA ASP A 182 35.63 -33.82 2.97
C ASP A 182 35.87 -34.04 1.47
N SER A 183 37.03 -34.60 1.06
CA SER A 183 37.45 -34.65 -0.35
C SER A 183 36.61 -35.59 -1.24
N SER A 184 35.65 -36.27 -0.64
CA SER A 184 34.59 -37.06 -1.25
C SER A 184 33.36 -36.23 -1.66
N THR A 185 33.21 -35.02 -1.11
CA THR A 185 32.03 -34.15 -1.28
C THR A 185 32.26 -33.11 -2.38
N GLY A 186 31.20 -32.83 -3.16
CA GLY A 186 31.24 -31.86 -4.25
C GLY A 186 31.29 -30.41 -3.77
N VAL A 187 31.72 -29.50 -4.65
CA VAL A 187 31.74 -28.06 -4.35
C VAL A 187 30.30 -27.53 -4.29
N LEU A 188 29.81 -27.22 -3.09
CA LEU A 188 28.50 -26.62 -2.88
C LEU A 188 28.42 -25.23 -3.53
N ARG A 189 27.58 -25.13 -4.57
CA ARG A 189 27.28 -23.90 -5.32
C ARG A 189 26.79 -22.76 -4.41
N THR A 190 26.98 -21.52 -4.84
CA THR A 190 26.30 -20.35 -4.24
C THR A 190 24.80 -20.39 -4.52
N MET A 191 23.99 -19.73 -3.69
CA MET A 191 22.54 -19.60 -3.95
C MET A 191 22.30 -18.84 -5.26
N THR A 192 23.18 -17.89 -5.58
CA THR A 192 23.22 -17.19 -6.87
C THR A 192 23.36 -18.15 -8.06
N GLU A 193 24.28 -19.12 -8.00
CA GLU A 193 24.46 -20.15 -9.04
C GLU A 193 23.35 -21.21 -9.04
N LEU A 194 22.76 -21.51 -7.87
CA LEU A 194 21.62 -22.42 -7.73
C LEU A 194 20.36 -21.84 -8.38
N VAL A 195 20.05 -20.56 -8.16
CA VAL A 195 18.96 -19.84 -8.84
C VAL A 195 19.18 -19.79 -10.35
N ALA A 196 20.43 -19.65 -10.81
CA ALA A 196 20.75 -19.78 -12.23
C ALA A 196 20.42 -21.18 -12.75
N ALA A 197 20.88 -22.24 -12.09
CA ALA A 197 20.60 -23.62 -12.47
C ALA A 197 19.09 -23.96 -12.47
N ILE A 198 18.33 -23.51 -11.46
CA ILE A 198 16.86 -23.63 -11.41
C ILE A 198 16.23 -22.97 -12.64
N SER A 199 16.74 -21.81 -13.06
CA SER A 199 16.23 -21.09 -14.23
C SER A 199 16.54 -21.82 -15.53
N GLU A 200 17.74 -22.36 -15.71
CA GLU A 200 18.08 -23.22 -16.86
C GLU A 200 17.18 -24.45 -16.95
N GLU A 201 16.80 -25.03 -15.81
CA GLU A 201 15.96 -26.23 -15.74
C GLU A 201 14.49 -25.95 -16.10
N LEU A 202 13.96 -24.78 -15.72
CA LEU A 202 12.57 -24.39 -15.96
C LEU A 202 12.33 -23.79 -17.36
N LEU A 203 13.36 -23.18 -17.98
CA LEU A 203 13.24 -22.51 -19.29
C LEU A 203 12.70 -23.43 -20.43
N PRO A 204 13.15 -24.69 -20.60
CA PRO A 204 12.62 -25.59 -21.64
C PRO A 204 11.13 -25.92 -21.50
N SER A 205 10.58 -25.83 -20.30
CA SER A 205 9.16 -26.13 -20.00
C SER A 205 8.31 -24.86 -19.81
N LEU A 206 8.84 -23.68 -20.12
CA LEU A 206 8.23 -22.38 -19.80
C LEU A 206 6.78 -22.23 -20.29
N SER A 207 6.49 -22.60 -21.54
CA SER A 207 5.14 -22.51 -22.12
C SER A 207 4.12 -23.40 -21.41
N GLN A 208 4.53 -24.60 -20.97
CA GLN A 208 3.72 -25.51 -20.16
C GLN A 208 3.53 -24.97 -18.74
N LEU A 209 4.60 -24.48 -18.10
CA LEU A 209 4.60 -23.97 -16.73
C LEU A 209 3.78 -22.67 -16.58
N ILE A 210 3.69 -21.84 -17.62
CA ILE A 210 2.82 -20.65 -17.67
C ILE A 210 1.33 -21.00 -17.59
N LEU A 211 0.93 -22.16 -18.13
CA LEU A 211 -0.44 -22.65 -18.10
C LEU A 211 -0.78 -23.49 -16.86
N ASP A 212 0.24 -23.97 -16.14
CA ASP A 212 0.05 -24.84 -14.98
C ASP A 212 -0.38 -24.08 -13.70
N PRO A 213 -1.46 -24.49 -13.01
CA PRO A 213 -1.96 -23.80 -11.81
C PRO A 213 -0.98 -23.69 -10.62
N PHE A 214 0.07 -24.51 -10.60
CA PHE A 214 1.11 -24.51 -9.58
C PHE A 214 2.42 -23.92 -10.13
N GLY A 215 2.81 -24.32 -11.33
CA GLY A 215 4.02 -23.86 -12.04
C GLY A 215 4.05 -22.35 -12.24
N ALA A 216 2.93 -21.74 -12.59
CA ALA A 216 2.82 -20.30 -12.77
C ALA A 216 3.19 -19.51 -11.49
N HIS A 217 2.87 -20.04 -10.30
CA HIS A 217 3.24 -19.41 -9.03
C HIS A 217 4.73 -19.59 -8.67
N VAL A 218 5.36 -20.69 -9.10
CA VAL A 218 6.81 -20.87 -8.97
C VAL A 218 7.55 -19.94 -9.93
N LEU A 219 7.12 -19.86 -11.19
CA LEU A 219 7.63 -18.88 -12.17
C LEU A 219 7.51 -17.45 -11.64
N LEU A 220 6.35 -17.04 -11.13
CA LEU A 220 6.17 -15.70 -10.55
C LEU A 220 7.10 -15.44 -9.36
N SER A 221 7.33 -16.44 -8.50
CA SER A 221 8.27 -16.32 -7.38
C SER A 221 9.72 -16.19 -7.84
N LEU A 222 10.11 -16.91 -8.90
CA LEU A 222 11.43 -16.83 -9.51
C LEU A 222 11.65 -15.48 -10.23
N LEU A 223 10.70 -15.03 -11.06
CA LEU A 223 10.79 -13.74 -11.75
C LEU A 223 10.85 -12.56 -10.77
N VAL A 224 10.12 -12.63 -9.64
CA VAL A 224 10.18 -11.64 -8.56
C VAL A 224 11.51 -11.68 -7.79
N LEU A 225 12.14 -12.85 -7.65
CA LEU A 225 13.49 -12.96 -7.11
C LEU A 225 14.53 -12.35 -8.07
N LEU A 226 14.41 -12.62 -9.38
CA LEU A 226 15.32 -12.10 -10.40
C LEU A 226 15.19 -10.58 -10.62
N SER A 227 13.96 -10.05 -10.65
CA SER A 227 13.68 -8.61 -10.59
C SER A 227 12.64 -8.28 -9.49
N PRO A 228 13.10 -7.88 -8.29
CA PRO A 228 12.22 -7.44 -7.20
C PRO A 228 11.33 -6.23 -7.55
N GLN A 229 11.66 -5.50 -8.63
CA GLN A 229 10.92 -4.32 -9.08
C GLN A 229 9.49 -4.65 -9.54
N ILE A 230 9.24 -5.86 -10.06
CA ILE A 230 7.91 -6.32 -10.53
C ILE A 230 6.83 -6.18 -9.43
N THR A 231 7.22 -6.30 -8.15
CA THR A 231 6.29 -6.18 -7.01
C THR A 231 6.09 -4.76 -6.50
N ARG A 232 6.85 -3.78 -7.00
CA ARG A 232 6.85 -2.39 -6.51
C ARG A 232 5.93 -1.51 -7.36
N HIS A 233 4.68 -1.37 -6.94
CA HIS A 233 3.86 -0.27 -7.45
C HIS A 233 4.48 1.08 -7.03
N GLN A 234 4.53 2.04 -7.97
CA GLN A 234 5.13 3.38 -7.80
C GLN A 234 4.63 4.15 -6.55
N ASN A 235 3.44 3.81 -6.05
CA ASN A 235 2.78 4.47 -4.92
C ASN A 235 2.78 3.66 -3.60
N SER A 236 3.57 2.58 -3.47
CA SER A 236 3.64 1.78 -2.23
C SER A 236 5.07 1.42 -1.83
N SER A 237 5.45 1.77 -0.60
CA SER A 237 6.74 1.45 0.03
C SER A 237 6.94 -0.05 0.35
N HIS A 238 5.90 -0.87 0.21
CA HIS A 238 5.91 -2.30 0.48
C HIS A 238 5.63 -3.09 -0.82
N PRO A 239 6.32 -4.22 -1.04
CA PRO A 239 6.07 -5.08 -2.19
C PRO A 239 4.70 -5.75 -2.11
N SER A 240 4.07 -6.01 -3.27
CA SER A 240 2.80 -6.72 -3.35
C SER A 240 2.98 -8.24 -3.36
N ASN A 241 2.85 -8.88 -2.18
CA ASN A 241 2.87 -10.34 -2.04
C ASN A 241 1.68 -11.05 -2.75
N SER A 242 0.76 -10.32 -3.38
CA SER A 242 -0.36 -10.90 -4.13
C SER A 242 0.01 -11.45 -5.51
N LEU A 243 1.26 -11.26 -5.97
CA LEU A 243 1.77 -11.80 -7.23
C LEU A 243 2.28 -13.25 -7.07
N THR A 244 3.05 -13.53 -6.03
CA THR A 244 3.76 -14.81 -5.89
C THR A 244 2.86 -15.94 -5.39
N ARG A 245 1.84 -15.68 -4.56
CA ARG A 245 0.96 -16.71 -3.99
C ARG A 245 -0.53 -16.46 -4.20
N SER A 246 -1.27 -17.53 -4.47
CA SER A 246 -2.72 -17.49 -4.63
C SER A 246 -3.44 -17.13 -3.32
N LYS A 247 -4.59 -16.44 -3.43
CA LYS A 247 -5.42 -16.08 -2.27
C LYS A 247 -5.87 -17.30 -1.45
N LYS A 248 -6.05 -18.46 -2.09
CA LYS A 248 -6.37 -19.74 -1.43
C LYS A 248 -5.18 -20.27 -0.62
N SER A 249 -3.97 -20.27 -1.20
CA SER A 249 -2.74 -20.69 -0.51
C SER A 249 -2.41 -19.77 0.66
N ALA A 250 -2.50 -18.45 0.47
CA ALA A 250 -2.29 -17.47 1.55
C ALA A 250 -3.27 -17.67 2.73
N ALA A 251 -4.56 -17.87 2.45
CA ALA A 251 -5.59 -18.14 3.46
C ALA A 251 -5.52 -19.55 4.09
N TYR A 252 -4.75 -20.46 3.49
CA TYR A 252 -4.43 -21.77 4.06
C TYR A 252 -3.19 -21.69 4.96
N LYS A 253 -2.08 -21.10 4.49
CA LYS A 253 -0.86 -20.88 5.29
C LYS A 253 -1.15 -20.04 6.54
N SER A 254 -2.06 -19.05 6.47
CA SER A 254 -2.50 -18.28 7.64
C SER A 254 -3.35 -19.06 8.66
N ARG A 255 -3.77 -20.29 8.35
CA ARG A 255 -4.41 -21.23 9.30
C ARG A 255 -3.40 -22.21 9.91
N GLN A 256 -2.27 -22.44 9.24
CA GLN A 256 -1.20 -23.35 9.69
C GLN A 256 -0.21 -22.70 10.68
N GLY A 257 -0.65 -21.66 11.40
CA GLY A 257 0.13 -20.99 12.44
C GLY A 257 1.17 -20.00 11.92
N SER A 258 2.20 -19.76 12.74
CA SER A 258 3.28 -18.83 12.41
C SER A 258 4.25 -19.45 11.41
N MET A 259 4.72 -18.64 10.46
CA MET A 259 5.73 -19.04 9.47
C MET A 259 6.91 -18.06 9.53
N LYS A 260 7.34 -17.76 10.77
CA LYS A 260 8.55 -17.01 11.10
C LYS A 260 9.72 -17.95 11.39
N SER A 261 10.94 -17.41 11.25
CA SER A 261 12.14 -18.03 11.80
C SER A 261 12.08 -18.16 13.32
N ILE A 262 12.43 -19.32 13.88
CA ILE A 262 12.58 -19.50 15.35
C ILE A 262 13.93 -18.98 15.90
N LEU A 263 14.80 -18.50 15.01
CA LEU A 263 16.17 -18.05 15.30
C LEU A 263 16.38 -16.53 15.12
N ALA A 264 15.38 -15.79 14.60
CA ALA A 264 15.54 -14.38 14.22
C ALA A 264 14.92 -13.42 15.26
N SER A 265 15.79 -12.70 15.98
CA SER A 265 15.38 -11.71 17.00
C SER A 265 14.89 -10.39 16.40
N GLY A 266 13.76 -10.41 15.70
CA GLY A 266 12.88 -9.26 15.41
C GLY A 266 13.39 -8.10 14.52
N ALA A 267 14.68 -7.98 14.22
CA ALA A 267 15.28 -6.72 13.73
C ALA A 267 15.51 -6.58 12.22
N ASP A 268 15.80 -7.67 11.49
CA ASP A 268 16.47 -7.58 10.16
C ASP A 268 15.55 -7.32 8.94
N HIS A 269 14.23 -7.23 9.12
CA HIS A 269 13.25 -7.22 8.01
C HIS A 269 13.15 -5.91 7.20
N THR A 270 14.13 -5.00 7.25
CA THR A 270 14.06 -3.69 6.56
C THR A 270 15.24 -3.32 5.66
N SER A 271 16.24 -4.20 5.47
CA SER A 271 17.25 -3.99 4.41
C SER A 271 16.61 -4.20 3.04
N THR A 272 16.78 -3.26 2.10
CA THR A 272 16.37 -3.46 0.71
C THR A 272 17.15 -4.64 0.12
N ALA A 273 16.44 -5.60 -0.45
CA ALA A 273 17.05 -6.75 -1.11
C ALA A 273 17.92 -6.29 -2.29
N VAL A 274 19.22 -6.47 -2.15
CA VAL A 274 20.22 -6.31 -3.22
C VAL A 274 20.38 -7.67 -3.90
N VAL A 275 20.27 -7.69 -5.23
CA VAL A 275 20.41 -8.89 -6.08
C VAL A 275 21.59 -8.73 -7.06
N PRO A 276 22.20 -9.83 -7.54
CA PRO A 276 23.26 -9.80 -8.56
C PRO A 276 22.81 -9.17 -9.87
N ALA A 277 23.75 -8.52 -10.58
CA ALA A 277 23.46 -7.92 -11.89
C ALA A 277 23.07 -8.96 -12.95
N SER A 278 23.66 -10.17 -12.90
CA SER A 278 23.38 -11.28 -13.81
C SER A 278 21.93 -11.79 -13.78
N PHE A 279 21.18 -11.51 -12.71
CA PHE A 279 19.75 -11.84 -12.66
C PHE A 279 18.92 -11.03 -13.67
N LYS A 280 19.41 -9.85 -14.12
CA LYS A 280 18.78 -9.10 -15.22
C LYS A 280 18.88 -9.87 -16.53
N ASP A 281 20.04 -10.43 -16.83
CA ASP A 281 20.29 -11.19 -18.06
C ASP A 281 19.50 -12.50 -18.05
N LEU A 282 19.36 -13.13 -16.88
CA LEU A 282 18.56 -14.32 -16.68
C LEU A 282 17.04 -14.03 -16.82
N ALA A 283 16.57 -12.90 -16.30
CA ALA A 283 15.19 -12.43 -16.51
C ALA A 283 14.92 -12.01 -17.97
N SER A 284 15.94 -11.53 -18.70
CA SER A 284 15.86 -11.33 -20.15
C SER A 284 15.54 -12.63 -20.87
N ARG A 285 16.28 -13.70 -20.56
CA ARG A 285 16.11 -15.01 -21.21
C ARG A 285 14.70 -15.59 -21.03
N PHE A 286 14.05 -15.39 -19.89
CA PHE A 286 12.63 -15.77 -19.72
C PHE A 286 11.68 -15.02 -20.67
N VAL A 287 11.92 -13.74 -20.94
CA VAL A 287 11.13 -12.95 -21.92
C VAL A 287 11.48 -13.36 -23.35
N ASP A 288 12.76 -13.52 -23.66
CA ASP A 288 13.25 -13.84 -25.00
C ASP A 288 12.82 -15.26 -25.41
N THR A 289 13.01 -16.27 -24.55
CA THR A 289 12.52 -17.64 -24.78
C THR A 289 11.01 -17.68 -24.98
N LEU A 290 10.22 -16.93 -24.21
CA LEU A 290 8.76 -16.87 -24.40
C LEU A 290 8.36 -16.29 -25.78
N ARG A 291 9.13 -15.32 -26.30
CA ARG A 291 8.91 -14.74 -27.63
C ARG A 291 9.38 -15.65 -28.77
N GLU A 292 10.33 -16.55 -28.49
CA GLU A 292 10.86 -17.52 -29.46
C GLU A 292 10.07 -18.85 -29.48
N SER A 293 9.49 -19.28 -28.35
CA SER A 293 8.86 -20.60 -28.19
C SER A 293 7.35 -20.65 -28.45
N THR A 294 6.69 -19.51 -28.59
CA THR A 294 5.22 -19.40 -28.42
C THR A 294 4.65 -18.38 -29.39
N ASP A 295 3.58 -18.77 -30.11
CA ASP A 295 3.06 -17.93 -31.20
C ASP A 295 2.17 -16.78 -30.68
N ALA A 296 1.99 -15.73 -31.50
CA ALA A 296 1.25 -14.54 -31.09
C ALA A 296 -0.21 -14.80 -30.70
N ASN A 297 -0.84 -15.88 -31.19
CA ASN A 297 -2.17 -16.32 -30.80
C ASN A 297 -2.18 -17.07 -29.47
N GLU A 298 -1.13 -17.83 -29.15
CA GLU A 298 -0.94 -18.43 -27.83
C GLU A 298 -0.72 -17.35 -26.76
N ILE A 299 0.12 -16.34 -27.06
CA ILE A 299 0.31 -15.16 -26.21
C ILE A 299 -1.02 -14.41 -26.00
N ARG A 300 -1.89 -14.33 -27.02
CA ARG A 300 -3.25 -13.78 -26.89
C ARG A 300 -4.17 -14.68 -26.04
N ALA A 301 -4.07 -16.01 -26.16
CA ALA A 301 -4.83 -16.93 -25.31
C ALA A 301 -4.45 -16.80 -23.82
N PHE A 302 -3.18 -16.55 -23.51
CA PHE A 302 -2.70 -16.29 -22.15
C PHE A 302 -3.36 -15.05 -21.53
N ALA A 303 -3.75 -14.05 -22.32
CA ALA A 303 -4.34 -12.81 -21.81
C ALA A 303 -5.67 -13.02 -21.06
N ALA A 304 -6.51 -13.96 -21.51
CA ALA A 304 -7.78 -14.30 -20.87
C ALA A 304 -7.66 -15.45 -19.85
N ASN A 305 -6.54 -16.18 -19.85
CA ASN A 305 -6.32 -17.32 -18.95
C ASN A 305 -5.91 -16.83 -17.54
N LYS A 306 -6.69 -17.21 -16.51
CA LYS A 306 -6.50 -16.80 -15.11
C LYS A 306 -5.18 -17.26 -14.46
N VAL A 307 -4.52 -18.27 -15.02
CA VAL A 307 -3.23 -18.80 -14.56
C VAL A 307 -2.07 -18.09 -15.27
N ALA A 308 -2.13 -17.99 -16.59
CA ALA A 308 -1.06 -17.40 -17.41
C ALA A 308 -1.01 -15.87 -17.36
N ASN A 309 -2.16 -15.19 -17.23
CA ASN A 309 -2.27 -13.73 -17.28
C ASN A 309 -1.36 -13.00 -16.25
N PRO A 310 -1.27 -13.40 -14.97
CA PRO A 310 -0.31 -12.81 -14.03
C PRO A 310 1.16 -13.02 -14.44
N VAL A 311 1.52 -14.17 -15.02
CA VAL A 311 2.88 -14.41 -15.52
C VAL A 311 3.18 -13.50 -16.71
N LEU A 312 2.25 -13.39 -17.67
CA LEU A 312 2.40 -12.49 -18.81
C LEU A 312 2.49 -11.01 -18.40
N GLN A 313 1.75 -10.58 -17.36
CA GLN A 313 1.94 -9.25 -16.76
C GLN A 313 3.37 -9.04 -16.25
N ALA A 314 3.95 -10.02 -15.56
CA ALA A 314 5.32 -9.94 -15.07
C ALA A 314 6.36 -9.94 -16.20
N MET A 315 6.16 -10.73 -17.26
CA MET A 315 7.03 -10.74 -18.44
C MET A 315 6.99 -9.40 -19.20
N ILE A 316 5.82 -8.76 -19.32
CA ILE A 316 5.68 -7.43 -19.95
C ILE A 316 6.38 -6.33 -19.13
N ASP A 317 6.30 -6.38 -17.80
CA ASP A 317 7.05 -5.45 -16.93
C ASP A 317 8.57 -5.67 -17.07
N LEU A 318 9.02 -6.93 -17.13
CA LEU A 318 10.42 -7.27 -17.42
C LEU A 318 10.89 -6.79 -18.80
N GLU A 319 10.08 -6.94 -19.84
CA GLU A 319 10.36 -6.45 -21.19
C GLU A 319 10.51 -4.91 -21.23
N ALA A 320 9.65 -4.20 -20.48
CA ALA A 320 9.72 -2.75 -20.33
C ALA A 320 10.95 -2.30 -19.52
N GLN A 321 11.30 -3.02 -18.43
CA GLN A 321 12.53 -2.80 -17.66
C GLN A 321 13.82 -3.05 -18.47
N GLN A 322 13.72 -3.80 -19.58
CA GLN A 322 14.79 -4.00 -20.55
C GLN A 322 14.79 -2.95 -21.69
N GLY A 323 13.74 -2.16 -21.82
CA GLY A 323 13.56 -1.22 -22.94
C GLY A 323 13.16 -1.89 -24.27
N LYS A 324 12.67 -3.13 -24.23
CA LYS A 324 12.35 -3.93 -25.44
C LYS A 324 10.91 -3.77 -25.95
N SER A 325 10.03 -3.11 -25.21
CA SER A 325 8.60 -3.06 -25.54
C SER A 325 8.25 -2.39 -26.87
N ASP A 326 9.09 -1.48 -27.38
CA ASP A 326 8.92 -0.77 -28.67
C ASP A 326 9.47 -1.56 -29.88
N ILE A 327 9.89 -2.81 -29.68
CA ILE A 327 10.40 -3.68 -30.75
C ILE A 327 9.20 -4.42 -31.40
N PRO A 328 9.09 -4.48 -32.74
CA PRO A 328 8.14 -5.34 -33.45
C PRO A 328 8.20 -6.79 -32.95
N GLY A 329 7.03 -7.40 -32.67
CA GLY A 329 6.95 -8.70 -32.04
C GLY A 329 7.39 -8.72 -30.56
N SER A 330 7.30 -7.60 -29.84
CA SER A 330 7.31 -7.58 -28.37
C SER A 330 6.08 -8.29 -27.80
N LEU A 331 6.09 -8.65 -26.51
CA LEU A 331 4.93 -9.23 -25.84
C LEU A 331 3.73 -8.26 -25.86
N ILE A 332 4.00 -6.95 -25.73
CA ILE A 332 2.98 -5.91 -25.90
C ILE A 332 2.42 -5.92 -27.34
N ASP A 333 3.28 -5.95 -28.35
CA ASP A 333 2.87 -5.97 -29.76
C ASP A 333 2.04 -7.21 -30.12
N SER A 334 2.46 -8.39 -29.65
CA SER A 334 1.74 -9.66 -29.84
C SER A 334 0.31 -9.58 -29.30
N VAL A 335 0.12 -9.07 -28.07
CA VAL A 335 -1.21 -8.91 -27.47
C VAL A 335 -2.01 -7.79 -28.15
N LEU A 336 -1.37 -6.72 -28.60
CA LEU A 336 -2.00 -5.60 -29.32
C LEU A 336 -2.17 -5.84 -30.83
N MET A 337 -2.26 -7.10 -31.27
CA MET A 337 -2.53 -7.49 -32.66
C MET A 337 -1.52 -6.97 -33.71
N GLY A 338 -0.30 -6.61 -33.30
CA GLY A 338 0.71 -6.05 -34.21
C GLY A 338 0.73 -4.51 -34.27
N ALA A 339 0.08 -3.80 -33.34
CA ALA A 339 0.00 -2.34 -33.38
C ALA A 339 1.35 -1.60 -33.37
N ILE A 340 2.40 -2.16 -32.73
CA ILE A 340 3.77 -1.62 -32.75
C ILE A 340 4.42 -1.95 -34.09
N SER A 341 4.21 -3.16 -34.60
CA SER A 341 4.66 -3.56 -35.95
C SER A 341 4.07 -2.68 -37.07
N SER A 342 2.79 -2.31 -36.99
CA SER A 342 2.15 -1.37 -37.94
C SER A 342 2.71 0.05 -37.80
N LEU A 343 2.78 0.60 -36.59
CA LEU A 343 3.32 1.94 -36.34
C LEU A 343 4.80 2.06 -36.75
N ALA A 344 5.58 0.98 -36.64
CA ALA A 344 6.96 0.91 -37.12
C ALA A 344 7.08 0.89 -38.66
N GLN A 345 6.05 0.40 -39.36
CA GLN A 345 5.94 0.43 -40.83
C GLN A 345 5.33 1.74 -41.36
N GLY A 346 4.82 2.60 -40.47
CA GLY A 346 4.13 3.84 -40.84
C GLY A 346 2.63 3.65 -41.13
N GLU A 347 2.05 2.54 -40.71
CA GLU A 347 0.62 2.24 -40.81
C GLU A 347 -0.08 2.55 -39.48
N GLU A 348 -1.27 3.15 -39.55
CA GLU A 348 -2.12 3.35 -38.38
C GLU A 348 -2.86 2.04 -38.02
N PRO A 349 -2.81 1.58 -36.76
CA PRO A 349 -3.43 0.32 -36.36
C PRO A 349 -4.97 0.39 -36.35
N GLU A 350 -5.63 -0.68 -36.80
CA GLU A 350 -7.10 -0.74 -36.83
C GLU A 350 -7.74 -1.18 -35.48
N GLN A 351 -9.03 -0.88 -35.30
CA GLN A 351 -9.76 -1.22 -34.07
C GLN A 351 -10.13 -2.72 -34.03
N SER A 352 -9.41 -3.51 -33.26
CA SER A 352 -9.65 -4.94 -33.04
C SER A 352 -10.71 -5.22 -31.97
N ASP A 353 -11.70 -6.05 -32.30
CA ASP A 353 -12.72 -6.54 -31.35
C ASP A 353 -12.12 -7.40 -30.21
N TYR A 354 -11.01 -8.11 -30.48
CA TYR A 354 -10.28 -8.86 -29.46
C TYR A 354 -9.73 -7.91 -28.39
N VAL A 355 -8.97 -6.89 -28.80
CA VAL A 355 -8.43 -5.85 -27.90
C VAL A 355 -9.57 -5.10 -27.19
N GLY A 356 -10.65 -4.78 -27.91
CA GLY A 356 -11.89 -4.20 -27.36
C GLY A 356 -12.61 -5.08 -26.32
N THR A 357 -12.37 -6.39 -26.33
CA THR A 357 -12.88 -7.35 -25.35
C THR A 357 -11.99 -7.42 -24.11
N LEU A 358 -10.66 -7.36 -24.26
CA LEU A 358 -9.71 -7.36 -23.14
C LEU A 358 -9.98 -6.21 -22.13
N LEU A 359 -10.42 -5.05 -22.62
CA LEU A 359 -10.85 -3.91 -21.79
C LEU A 359 -12.02 -4.23 -20.83
N ARG A 360 -12.81 -5.27 -21.11
CA ARG A 360 -14.10 -5.55 -20.46
C ARG A 360 -14.15 -6.90 -19.73
N ASP A 361 -13.29 -7.86 -20.09
CA ASP A 361 -13.18 -9.15 -19.40
C ASP A 361 -12.51 -9.00 -18.02
N PRO A 362 -13.07 -9.57 -16.92
CA PRO A 362 -12.51 -9.46 -15.58
C PRO A 362 -11.10 -10.04 -15.35
N THR A 363 -10.55 -10.81 -16.29
CA THR A 363 -9.19 -11.37 -16.22
C THR A 363 -8.25 -10.53 -17.07
N ALA A 364 -8.56 -10.38 -18.36
CA ALA A 364 -7.73 -9.66 -19.32
C ALA A 364 -7.62 -8.16 -19.03
N SER A 365 -8.57 -7.55 -18.32
CA SER A 365 -8.47 -6.15 -17.94
C SER A 365 -7.24 -5.84 -17.09
N HIS A 366 -6.80 -6.79 -16.25
CA HIS A 366 -5.58 -6.63 -15.45
C HIS A 366 -4.31 -6.69 -16.30
N LEU A 367 -4.31 -7.49 -17.39
CA LEU A 367 -3.26 -7.39 -18.40
C LEU A 367 -3.32 -6.04 -19.11
N PHE A 368 -4.51 -5.53 -19.43
CA PHE A 368 -4.67 -4.21 -20.05
C PHE A 368 -4.16 -3.06 -19.14
N GLU A 369 -4.35 -3.17 -17.82
CA GLU A 369 -3.73 -2.25 -16.85
C GLU A 369 -2.19 -2.27 -16.87
N ALA A 370 -1.57 -3.37 -17.34
CA ALA A 370 -0.13 -3.47 -17.60
C ALA A 370 0.23 -2.95 -19.01
N LEU A 371 -0.47 -3.37 -20.06
CA LEU A 371 -0.26 -2.86 -21.44
C LEU A 371 -0.26 -1.33 -21.47
N VAL A 372 -1.26 -0.68 -20.87
CA VAL A 372 -1.35 0.79 -20.77
C VAL A 372 -0.14 1.41 -20.05
N ARG A 373 0.39 0.75 -19.02
CA ARG A 373 1.52 1.23 -18.22
C ARG A 373 2.87 1.11 -18.94
N HIS A 374 3.03 0.07 -19.76
CA HIS A 374 4.31 -0.34 -20.34
C HIS A 374 4.41 -0.11 -21.86
N ALA A 375 3.30 0.19 -22.56
CA ALA A 375 3.30 0.48 -23.99
C ALA A 375 4.16 1.72 -24.34
N PRO A 376 4.84 1.73 -25.49
CA PRO A 376 5.50 2.93 -26.01
C PRO A 376 4.52 4.10 -26.19
N GLU A 377 5.01 5.34 -26.20
CA GLU A 377 4.16 6.54 -26.23
C GLU A 377 3.25 6.61 -27.46
N ARG A 378 3.79 6.30 -28.65
CA ARG A 378 3.01 6.25 -29.90
C ARG A 378 1.93 5.17 -29.85
N THR A 379 2.28 4.00 -29.34
CA THR A 379 1.35 2.87 -29.18
C THR A 379 0.25 3.20 -28.16
N PHE A 380 0.58 3.89 -27.08
CA PHE A 380 -0.39 4.36 -26.09
C PHE A 380 -1.34 5.42 -26.68
N GLN A 381 -0.85 6.37 -27.46
CA GLN A 381 -1.69 7.36 -28.15
C GLN A 381 -2.68 6.68 -29.13
N ALA A 382 -2.20 5.77 -29.97
CA ALA A 382 -3.07 5.01 -30.86
C ALA A 382 -4.10 4.16 -30.09
N LEU A 383 -3.70 3.52 -28.99
CA LEU A 383 -4.60 2.84 -28.05
C LEU A 383 -5.66 3.80 -27.48
N TRP A 384 -5.28 5.00 -27.08
CA TRP A 384 -6.17 6.01 -26.50
C TRP A 384 -7.24 6.44 -27.51
N ASP A 385 -6.84 6.84 -28.71
CA ASP A 385 -7.76 7.31 -29.74
C ASP A 385 -8.67 6.17 -30.27
N LEU A 386 -8.15 4.95 -30.43
CA LEU A 386 -8.94 3.79 -30.86
C LEU A 386 -9.93 3.29 -29.81
N TYR A 387 -9.56 3.21 -28.53
CA TYR A 387 -10.34 2.46 -27.54
C TYR A 387 -10.93 3.30 -26.39
N PHE A 388 -10.39 4.48 -26.08
CA PHE A 388 -10.77 5.28 -24.92
C PHE A 388 -11.50 6.57 -25.29
N LYS A 389 -10.92 7.39 -26.18
CA LYS A 389 -11.46 8.69 -26.62
C LYS A 389 -12.86 8.52 -27.24
N THR A 390 -13.79 9.42 -26.91
CA THR A 390 -15.24 9.37 -27.24
C THR A 390 -16.03 8.21 -26.58
N LYS A 391 -15.37 7.40 -25.74
CA LYS A 391 -15.91 6.16 -25.15
C LYS A 391 -15.84 6.18 -23.62
N LEU A 392 -15.14 7.13 -23.00
CA LEU A 392 -14.91 7.27 -21.56
C LEU A 392 -16.21 7.27 -20.76
N GLY A 393 -17.24 8.03 -21.16
CA GLY A 393 -18.51 8.10 -20.43
C GLY A 393 -19.18 6.72 -20.21
N ARG A 394 -18.97 5.78 -21.14
CA ARG A 394 -19.40 4.38 -21.02
C ARG A 394 -18.40 3.54 -20.23
N LEU A 395 -17.11 3.65 -20.53
CA LEU A 395 -16.05 2.83 -19.93
C LEU A 395 -15.88 3.10 -18.42
N CYS A 396 -15.94 4.36 -17.99
CA CYS A 396 -15.88 4.74 -16.57
C CYS A 396 -17.07 4.19 -15.77
N SER A 397 -18.24 4.07 -16.42
CA SER A 397 -19.43 3.45 -15.83
C SER A 397 -19.35 1.91 -15.75
N HIS A 398 -18.37 1.28 -16.41
CA HIS A 398 -18.31 -0.18 -16.57
C HIS A 398 -17.62 -0.85 -15.37
N PRO A 399 -18.16 -1.95 -14.79
CA PRO A 399 -17.61 -2.58 -13.58
C PRO A 399 -16.18 -3.10 -13.73
N VAL A 400 -15.71 -3.36 -14.95
CA VAL A 400 -14.35 -3.80 -15.26
C VAL A 400 -13.50 -2.65 -15.83
N ALA A 401 -13.73 -2.26 -17.09
CA ALA A 401 -12.99 -1.20 -17.80
C ALA A 401 -12.67 0.09 -17.03
N ASN A 402 -13.46 0.51 -16.02
CA ASN A 402 -13.13 1.66 -15.18
C ASN A 402 -11.72 1.56 -14.54
N PHE A 403 -11.23 0.36 -14.20
CA PHE A 403 -9.87 0.18 -13.69
C PHE A 403 -8.82 0.48 -14.76
N VAL A 404 -9.02 -0.01 -15.98
CA VAL A 404 -8.15 0.26 -17.14
C VAL A 404 -8.11 1.74 -17.49
N VAL A 405 -9.27 2.41 -17.53
CA VAL A 405 -9.37 3.87 -17.73
C VAL A 405 -8.65 4.62 -16.61
N SER A 406 -8.76 4.17 -15.36
CA SER A 406 -8.04 4.75 -14.22
C SER A 406 -6.52 4.63 -14.35
N LYS A 407 -5.98 3.70 -15.14
CA LYS A 407 -4.55 3.65 -15.50
C LYS A 407 -4.23 4.52 -16.71
N ALA A 408 -5.07 4.52 -17.74
CA ALA A 408 -4.84 5.29 -18.95
C ALA A 408 -4.82 6.80 -18.71
N ILE A 409 -5.67 7.29 -17.80
CA ILE A 409 -5.66 8.70 -17.37
C ILE A 409 -4.30 9.11 -16.76
N MET A 410 -3.55 8.19 -16.17
CA MET A 410 -2.24 8.46 -15.54
C MET A 410 -1.11 8.66 -16.56
N ARG A 411 -1.41 8.63 -17.86
CA ARG A 411 -0.47 8.83 -18.97
C ARG A 411 -0.85 9.98 -19.91
N LEU A 412 -1.98 10.63 -19.69
CA LEU A 412 -2.39 11.75 -20.51
C LEU A 412 -1.46 12.95 -20.29
N ASP A 413 -1.20 13.70 -21.35
CA ASP A 413 -0.61 15.03 -21.27
C ASP A 413 -1.67 16.05 -20.77
N SER A 414 -1.31 17.33 -20.78
CA SER A 414 -2.26 18.40 -20.39
C SER A 414 -3.49 18.44 -21.30
N SER A 415 -3.31 18.27 -22.61
CA SER A 415 -4.41 18.34 -23.58
C SER A 415 -5.35 17.15 -23.46
N GLY A 416 -4.82 15.93 -23.40
CA GLY A 416 -5.60 14.71 -23.20
C GLY A 416 -6.33 14.69 -21.86
N LEU A 417 -5.72 15.23 -20.79
CA LEU A 417 -6.38 15.37 -19.49
C LEU A 417 -7.59 16.32 -19.56
N LEU A 418 -7.50 17.43 -20.29
CA LEU A 418 -8.63 18.34 -20.49
C LEU A 418 -9.76 17.68 -21.28
N GLU A 419 -9.45 17.05 -22.42
CA GLU A 419 -10.45 16.29 -23.20
C GLU A 419 -11.14 15.20 -22.34
N ALA A 420 -10.36 14.48 -21.53
CA ALA A 420 -10.90 13.44 -20.64
C ALA A 420 -11.77 14.01 -19.52
N LEU A 421 -11.44 15.19 -18.97
CA LEU A 421 -12.29 15.90 -18.00
C LEU A 421 -13.64 16.28 -18.63
N GLU A 422 -13.63 16.86 -19.83
CA GLU A 422 -14.84 17.27 -20.54
C GLU A 422 -15.75 16.07 -20.90
N GLU A 423 -15.18 14.93 -21.32
CA GLU A 423 -15.98 13.73 -21.64
C GLU A 423 -16.52 13.00 -20.39
N ILE A 424 -15.82 13.08 -19.25
CA ILE A 424 -16.19 12.38 -18.00
C ILE A 424 -17.14 13.20 -17.13
N ASP A 425 -17.08 14.53 -17.17
CA ASP A 425 -17.88 15.43 -16.33
C ASP A 425 -19.40 15.14 -16.37
N PRO A 426 -20.07 14.94 -17.53
CA PRO A 426 -21.49 14.58 -17.58
C PRO A 426 -21.83 13.23 -16.89
N ALA A 427 -20.84 12.35 -16.70
CA ALA A 427 -20.98 11.09 -16.00
C ALA A 427 -20.54 11.15 -14.52
N SER A 428 -19.84 12.22 -14.09
CA SER A 428 -19.18 12.32 -12.78
C SER A 428 -20.09 11.99 -11.59
N SER A 429 -21.28 12.58 -11.53
CA SER A 429 -22.26 12.34 -10.46
C SER A 429 -22.75 10.87 -10.42
N LYS A 430 -22.85 10.21 -11.57
CA LYS A 430 -23.18 8.77 -11.67
C LYS A 430 -22.03 7.88 -11.20
N LEU A 431 -20.76 8.29 -11.41
CA LEU A 431 -19.59 7.57 -10.90
C LEU A 431 -19.55 7.62 -9.36
N ILE A 432 -19.80 8.79 -8.76
CA ILE A 432 -19.99 8.94 -7.30
C ILE A 432 -21.12 8.03 -6.80
N LYS A 433 -22.34 8.20 -7.34
CA LYS A 433 -23.55 7.46 -6.94
C LYS A 433 -23.48 5.94 -7.17
N THR A 434 -22.45 5.43 -7.85
CA THR A 434 -22.22 3.99 -8.07
C THR A 434 -20.87 3.48 -7.54
N GLY A 435 -20.15 4.27 -6.74
CA GLY A 435 -18.88 3.86 -6.12
C GLY A 435 -17.68 3.72 -7.07
N ARG A 436 -17.81 4.12 -8.34
CA ARG A 436 -16.79 3.94 -9.39
C ARG A 436 -15.84 5.13 -9.44
N THR A 437 -15.28 5.50 -8.30
CA THR A 437 -14.53 6.75 -8.14
C THR A 437 -13.04 6.66 -8.48
N GLY A 438 -12.53 5.48 -8.81
CA GLY A 438 -11.13 5.29 -9.22
C GLY A 438 -10.72 6.20 -10.38
N VAL A 439 -11.60 6.35 -11.37
CA VAL A 439 -11.43 7.28 -12.51
C VAL A 439 -11.32 8.73 -12.03
N LEU A 440 -12.26 9.17 -11.19
CA LEU A 440 -12.28 10.54 -10.66
C LEU A 440 -11.03 10.85 -9.84
N LYS A 441 -10.56 9.86 -9.06
CA LYS A 441 -9.31 9.93 -8.31
C LYS A 441 -8.10 10.03 -9.23
N SER A 442 -8.05 9.26 -10.32
CA SER A 442 -6.96 9.35 -11.32
C SER A 442 -6.94 10.69 -12.05
N LEU A 443 -8.09 11.32 -12.32
CA LEU A 443 -8.14 12.68 -12.87
C LEU A 443 -7.51 13.70 -11.92
N VAL A 444 -7.77 13.58 -10.61
CA VAL A 444 -7.14 14.44 -9.59
C VAL A 444 -5.63 14.17 -9.50
N ASP A 445 -5.22 12.90 -9.43
CA ASP A 445 -3.80 12.55 -9.35
C ASP A 445 -3.02 12.98 -10.59
N GLN A 446 -3.59 12.93 -11.80
CA GLN A 446 -2.92 13.40 -13.02
C GLN A 446 -2.85 14.93 -13.08
N ALA A 447 -3.89 15.63 -12.62
CA ALA A 447 -3.86 17.09 -12.51
C ALA A 447 -2.73 17.56 -11.57
N VAL A 448 -2.54 16.86 -10.44
CA VAL A 448 -1.40 17.07 -9.53
C VAL A 448 -0.06 16.73 -10.18
N ALA A 449 0.03 15.60 -10.90
CA ALA A 449 1.27 15.14 -11.52
C ALA A 449 1.76 16.07 -12.66
N LEU A 450 0.84 16.69 -13.38
CA LEU A 450 1.12 17.67 -14.45
C LEU A 450 1.15 19.12 -13.94
N ALA A 451 0.73 19.39 -12.70
CA ALA A 451 0.38 20.72 -12.19
C ALA A 451 -0.58 21.50 -13.11
N ALA A 452 -1.55 20.81 -13.73
CA ALA A 452 -2.40 21.32 -14.79
C ALA A 452 -3.88 20.92 -14.60
N HIS A 453 -4.81 21.79 -15.02
CA HIS A 453 -6.27 21.58 -14.93
C HIS A 453 -6.84 21.27 -13.53
N GLU A 454 -6.06 21.50 -12.47
CA GLU A 454 -6.41 21.26 -11.06
C GLU A 454 -7.73 21.96 -10.62
N GLY A 455 -7.97 23.19 -11.09
CA GLY A 455 -9.22 23.90 -10.84
C GLY A 455 -10.44 23.21 -11.45
N ALA A 456 -10.32 22.73 -12.69
CA ALA A 456 -11.41 22.09 -13.42
C ALA A 456 -11.80 20.74 -12.79
N VAL A 457 -10.83 19.91 -12.37
CA VAL A 457 -11.13 18.64 -11.67
C VAL A 457 -11.70 18.89 -10.26
N SER A 458 -11.23 19.94 -9.57
CA SER A 458 -11.78 20.39 -8.27
C SER A 458 -13.25 20.85 -8.41
N GLU A 459 -13.58 21.57 -9.48
CA GLU A 459 -14.96 21.99 -9.80
C GLU A 459 -15.86 20.86 -10.26
N MET A 460 -15.40 19.98 -11.16
CA MET A 460 -16.12 18.77 -11.57
C MET A 460 -16.52 17.94 -10.34
N LEU A 461 -15.62 17.75 -9.38
CA LEU A 461 -15.93 17.00 -8.15
C LEU A 461 -16.96 17.70 -7.26
N CYS A 462 -16.97 19.02 -7.16
CA CYS A 462 -18.01 19.75 -6.44
C CYS A 462 -19.38 19.61 -7.14
N ARG A 463 -19.40 19.77 -8.47
CA ARG A 463 -20.62 19.61 -9.30
C ARG A 463 -21.16 18.17 -9.27
N ALA A 464 -20.30 17.16 -9.20
CA ALA A 464 -20.69 15.75 -9.09
C ALA A 464 -21.53 15.43 -7.84
N VAL A 465 -21.36 16.18 -6.74
CA VAL A 465 -22.13 16.06 -5.49
C VAL A 465 -23.12 17.21 -5.26
N ASP A 466 -23.45 17.99 -6.28
CA ASP A 466 -24.38 19.12 -6.23
C ASP A 466 -23.94 20.26 -5.27
N ILE A 467 -22.62 20.46 -5.06
CA ILE A 467 -22.05 21.45 -4.13
C ILE A 467 -21.68 22.77 -4.83
N GLU A 468 -22.03 23.87 -4.17
CA GLU A 468 -21.72 25.26 -4.53
C GLU A 468 -20.89 25.93 -3.41
N GLU A 469 -20.30 27.10 -3.66
CA GLU A 469 -19.52 27.85 -2.65
C GLU A 469 -20.34 28.15 -1.37
N SER A 470 -21.64 28.41 -1.52
CA SER A 470 -22.64 28.59 -0.46
C SER A 470 -22.88 27.35 0.43
N THR A 471 -22.42 26.18 -0.01
CA THR A 471 -22.67 24.87 0.62
C THR A 471 -21.38 24.06 0.83
N ILE A 472 -20.21 24.71 0.76
CA ILE A 472 -18.89 24.09 0.81
C ILE A 472 -18.65 23.24 2.08
N GLN A 473 -19.30 23.56 3.19
CA GLN A 473 -19.30 22.79 4.43
C GLN A 473 -19.80 21.35 4.29
N LEU A 474 -20.57 21.05 3.22
CA LEU A 474 -21.07 19.71 2.93
C LEU A 474 -20.17 18.91 1.97
N LEU A 475 -19.12 19.50 1.38
CA LEU A 475 -18.26 18.81 0.40
C LEU A 475 -17.58 17.56 0.97
N VAL A 476 -16.89 17.69 2.11
CA VAL A 476 -16.20 16.56 2.76
C VAL A 476 -17.20 15.49 3.22
N PRO A 477 -18.30 15.80 3.93
CA PRO A 477 -19.34 14.82 4.24
C PRO A 477 -19.92 14.12 3.00
N CYS A 478 -20.30 14.86 1.96
CA CYS A 478 -20.88 14.29 0.74
C CYS A 478 -19.90 13.35 0.01
N LEU A 479 -18.64 13.77 -0.16
CA LEU A 479 -17.63 12.96 -0.85
C LEU A 479 -17.19 11.74 -0.02
N LEU A 480 -17.01 11.87 1.31
CA LEU A 480 -16.74 10.73 2.19
C LEU A 480 -17.79 9.64 2.02
N THR A 481 -19.06 10.02 1.90
CA THR A 481 -20.20 9.10 1.96
C THR A 481 -20.77 8.77 0.58
N LEU A 482 -20.17 9.30 -0.49
CA LEU A 482 -20.59 9.18 -1.89
C LEU A 482 -22.06 9.53 -2.16
N LYS A 483 -22.60 10.48 -1.38
CA LYS A 483 -23.93 11.05 -1.54
C LYS A 483 -23.80 12.42 -2.20
N SER A 484 -24.77 12.82 -3.02
CA SER A 484 -24.89 14.24 -3.40
C SER A 484 -25.66 15.01 -2.32
N ARG A 485 -25.49 16.34 -2.26
CA ARG A 485 -26.01 17.22 -1.19
C ARG A 485 -27.45 16.91 -0.77
N SER A 486 -28.35 16.81 -1.75
CA SER A 486 -29.78 16.51 -1.51
C SER A 486 -30.02 15.16 -0.82
N VAL A 487 -29.22 14.14 -1.16
CA VAL A 487 -29.29 12.80 -0.54
C VAL A 487 -28.63 12.80 0.83
N TYR A 488 -27.49 13.49 0.99
CA TYR A 488 -26.79 13.60 2.27
C TYR A 488 -27.67 14.29 3.32
N SER A 489 -28.18 15.50 3.02
CA SER A 489 -28.99 16.28 3.96
C SER A 489 -30.25 15.54 4.45
N LYS A 490 -30.93 14.79 3.57
CA LYS A 490 -32.09 13.96 3.94
C LYS A 490 -31.74 12.78 4.86
N SER A 491 -30.53 12.23 4.73
CA SER A 491 -30.03 11.19 5.64
C SER A 491 -29.42 11.72 6.94
N THR A 492 -29.50 13.04 7.17
CA THR A 492 -29.05 13.69 8.41
C THR A 492 -30.16 14.50 9.11
N SER A 493 -31.30 14.74 8.45
CA SER A 493 -32.45 15.42 9.04
C SER A 493 -33.20 14.50 10.02
N THR A 494 -33.32 14.94 11.28
CA THR A 494 -34.04 14.21 12.35
C THR A 494 -35.55 14.15 12.17
N ASP A 495 -36.10 15.00 11.31
CA ASP A 495 -37.54 15.30 11.26
C ASP A 495 -38.28 14.54 10.15
N ASP A 496 -37.55 13.77 9.32
CA ASP A 496 -38.10 12.99 8.21
C ASP A 496 -38.28 11.51 8.63
N PRO A 497 -39.52 11.00 8.78
CA PRO A 497 -39.77 9.61 9.19
C PRO A 497 -39.42 8.57 8.12
N GLU A 498 -39.09 8.99 6.88
CA GLU A 498 -38.54 8.10 5.84
C GLU A 498 -37.00 8.16 5.75
N ALA A 499 -36.33 8.88 6.66
CA ALA A 499 -34.87 8.81 6.80
C ALA A 499 -34.44 7.40 7.24
N ASN A 500 -34.00 6.58 6.28
CA ASN A 500 -33.44 5.24 6.53
C ASN A 500 -32.40 5.31 7.65
N SER A 501 -32.67 4.59 8.74
CA SER A 501 -31.90 4.61 10.00
C SER A 501 -30.54 3.91 9.95
N GLU A 502 -29.98 3.73 8.74
CA GLU A 502 -28.61 3.28 8.54
C GLU A 502 -27.68 4.51 8.69
N PRO A 503 -26.69 4.49 9.61
CA PRO A 503 -25.76 5.60 9.76
C PRO A 503 -25.02 5.83 8.46
N THR A 504 -24.75 7.10 8.13
CA THR A 504 -24.09 7.45 6.87
C THR A 504 -22.58 7.22 6.99
N GLU A 505 -22.15 5.97 6.81
CA GLU A 505 -20.76 5.55 7.02
C GLU A 505 -19.77 6.15 5.99
N PRO A 506 -18.59 6.64 6.43
CA PRO A 506 -17.54 7.10 5.52
C PRO A 506 -16.90 5.96 4.71
N THR A 507 -16.95 6.08 3.39
CA THR A 507 -16.41 5.10 2.44
C THR A 507 -14.92 5.28 2.18
N VAL A 508 -14.20 4.18 1.90
CA VAL A 508 -12.77 4.22 1.54
C VAL A 508 -12.59 4.97 0.22
N GLN A 509 -13.48 4.73 -0.74
CA GLN A 509 -13.55 5.39 -2.03
C GLN A 509 -13.60 6.92 -1.89
N GLY A 510 -14.51 7.44 -1.05
CA GLY A 510 -14.64 8.86 -0.77
C GLY A 510 -13.42 9.45 -0.08
N ALA A 511 -12.92 8.76 0.96
CA ALA A 511 -11.73 9.20 1.69
C ALA A 511 -10.48 9.26 0.81
N VAL A 512 -10.29 8.36 -0.17
CA VAL A 512 -9.12 8.40 -1.07
C VAL A 512 -9.21 9.53 -2.09
N ILE A 513 -10.41 9.88 -2.60
CA ILE A 513 -10.58 11.09 -3.45
C ILE A 513 -10.15 12.33 -2.67
N LEU A 514 -10.64 12.50 -1.44
CA LEU A 514 -10.34 13.67 -0.60
C LEU A 514 -8.84 13.76 -0.26
N GLN A 515 -8.18 12.62 -0.01
CA GLN A 515 -6.71 12.55 0.16
C GLN A 515 -5.95 12.99 -1.10
N SER A 516 -6.47 12.71 -2.30
CA SER A 516 -5.91 13.22 -3.56
C SER A 516 -6.20 14.71 -3.77
N MET A 517 -7.42 15.20 -3.47
CA MET A 517 -7.75 16.62 -3.58
C MET A 517 -6.91 17.51 -2.66
N LEU A 518 -6.49 16.99 -1.50
CA LEU A 518 -5.57 17.67 -0.57
C LEU A 518 -4.11 17.72 -1.06
N LYS A 519 -3.80 17.17 -2.25
CA LYS A 519 -2.50 17.31 -2.92
C LYS A 519 -2.51 18.34 -4.06
N LEU A 520 -3.70 18.78 -4.52
CA LEU A 520 -3.81 19.90 -5.45
C LEU A 520 -3.13 21.14 -4.86
N SER A 521 -2.62 22.04 -5.70
CA SER A 521 -2.02 23.30 -5.27
C SER A 521 -3.04 24.26 -4.63
N ASP A 522 -2.55 25.31 -3.98
CA ASP A 522 -3.36 26.47 -3.59
C ASP A 522 -3.59 27.34 -4.85
N PRO A 523 -4.83 27.73 -5.21
CA PRO A 523 -6.05 27.69 -4.40
C PRO A 523 -6.95 26.44 -4.62
N HIS A 524 -6.58 25.51 -5.48
CA HIS A 524 -7.47 24.44 -5.95
C HIS A 524 -7.84 23.40 -4.87
N ASN A 525 -6.98 23.22 -3.86
CA ASN A 525 -7.28 22.42 -2.66
C ASN A 525 -8.19 23.13 -1.63
N GLN A 526 -8.37 24.45 -1.71
CA GLN A 526 -9.05 25.24 -0.67
C GLN A 526 -10.50 24.82 -0.46
N ARG A 527 -11.16 24.28 -1.49
CA ARG A 527 -12.53 23.75 -1.40
C ARG A 527 -12.67 22.66 -0.33
N VAL A 528 -11.68 21.77 -0.22
CA VAL A 528 -11.66 20.72 0.83
C VAL A 528 -11.24 21.31 2.18
N ILE A 529 -10.25 22.20 2.20
CA ILE A 529 -9.75 22.87 3.42
C ILE A 529 -10.85 23.69 4.11
N GLN A 530 -11.62 24.46 3.35
CA GLN A 530 -12.77 25.23 3.81
C GLN A 530 -13.86 24.31 4.37
N SER A 531 -14.13 23.18 3.70
CA SER A 531 -15.09 22.17 4.17
C SER A 531 -14.68 21.59 5.53
N ILE A 532 -13.41 21.20 5.71
CA ILE A 532 -12.85 20.76 7.00
C ILE A 532 -12.97 21.86 8.06
N HIS A 533 -12.65 23.11 7.72
CA HIS A 533 -12.75 24.24 8.64
C HIS A 533 -14.17 24.67 9.01
N ALA A 534 -15.20 24.18 8.32
CA ALA A 534 -16.59 24.48 8.59
C ALA A 534 -17.30 23.39 9.43
N GLN A 535 -16.63 22.26 9.69
CA GLN A 535 -17.16 21.23 10.61
C GLN A 535 -17.07 21.73 12.06
N SER A 536 -18.01 21.30 12.90
CA SER A 536 -17.93 21.47 14.36
C SER A 536 -16.80 20.63 14.97
N ILE A 537 -16.41 20.96 16.21
CA ILE A 537 -15.36 20.22 16.92
C ILE A 537 -15.77 18.76 17.13
N ASP A 538 -17.03 18.48 17.44
CA ASP A 538 -17.53 17.12 17.65
C ASP A 538 -17.54 16.29 16.35
N GLU A 539 -17.84 16.92 15.20
CA GLU A 539 -17.69 16.29 13.88
C GLU A 539 -16.23 15.98 13.56
N ILE A 540 -15.28 16.89 13.82
CA ILE A 540 -13.84 16.62 13.66
C ILE A 540 -13.38 15.47 14.58
N ILE A 541 -13.87 15.42 15.83
CA ILE A 541 -13.60 14.29 16.74
C ILE A 541 -14.18 12.99 16.17
N GLY A 542 -15.42 12.98 15.66
CA GLY A 542 -16.02 11.84 14.99
C GLY A 542 -15.20 11.35 13.78
N LEU A 543 -14.80 12.27 12.90
CA LEU A 543 -13.97 11.98 11.73
C LEU A 543 -12.61 11.39 12.12
N SER A 544 -11.97 11.91 13.17
CA SER A 544 -10.64 11.48 13.63
C SER A 544 -10.60 10.11 14.31
N ARG A 545 -11.72 9.68 14.91
CA ARG A 545 -11.85 8.37 15.58
C ARG A 545 -12.23 7.24 14.64
N HIS A 546 -12.84 7.54 13.49
CA HIS A 546 -13.27 6.54 12.52
C HIS A 546 -12.13 6.16 11.53
N PRO A 547 -11.79 4.87 11.33
CA PRO A 547 -10.55 4.42 10.68
C PRO A 547 -10.38 4.78 9.19
N VAL A 548 -11.47 5.19 8.53
CA VAL A 548 -11.49 5.58 7.11
C VAL A 548 -11.36 7.09 6.92
N SER A 549 -12.18 7.87 7.65
CA SER A 549 -12.24 9.32 7.53
C SER A 549 -11.06 10.03 8.22
N SER A 550 -10.47 9.41 9.24
CA SER A 550 -9.25 9.93 9.88
C SER A 550 -8.10 10.10 8.87
N ARG A 551 -8.10 9.30 7.79
CA ARG A 551 -7.11 9.39 6.70
C ARG A 551 -7.20 10.67 5.88
N VAL A 552 -8.36 11.36 5.88
CA VAL A 552 -8.49 12.69 5.28
C VAL A 552 -7.82 13.75 6.17
N LEU A 553 -7.94 13.61 7.49
CA LEU A 553 -7.22 14.48 8.45
C LEU A 553 -5.72 14.18 8.45
N ASP A 554 -5.32 12.91 8.32
CA ASP A 554 -3.92 12.50 8.11
C ASP A 554 -3.33 13.23 6.89
N ALA A 555 -3.98 13.15 5.72
CA ALA A 555 -3.49 13.82 4.52
C ALA A 555 -3.55 15.35 4.60
N PHE A 556 -4.52 15.94 5.29
CA PHE A 556 -4.57 17.39 5.53
C PHE A 556 -3.37 17.85 6.37
N LEU A 557 -2.97 17.08 7.38
CA LEU A 557 -1.83 17.38 8.24
C LEU A 557 -0.48 17.07 7.56
N ASP A 558 -0.40 15.97 6.79
CA ASP A 558 0.85 15.49 6.19
C ASP A 558 1.16 16.15 4.81
N SER A 559 0.16 16.55 4.02
CA SER A 559 0.36 17.10 2.65
C SER A 559 1.13 18.42 2.64
N SER A 560 2.15 18.53 1.79
CA SER A 560 2.92 19.77 1.60
C SER A 560 2.14 20.88 0.88
N ALA A 561 1.10 20.54 0.11
CA ALA A 561 0.30 21.50 -0.65
C ALA A 561 -0.71 22.28 0.21
N VAL A 562 -1.07 21.76 1.39
CA VAL A 562 -1.99 22.42 2.33
C VAL A 562 -1.26 23.56 3.07
N PRO A 563 -1.69 24.84 2.95
CA PRO A 563 -0.97 25.96 3.54
C PRO A 563 -0.82 25.89 5.07
N LEU A 564 0.36 26.24 5.58
CA LEU A 564 0.66 26.22 7.02
C LEU A 564 -0.27 27.11 7.86
N ARG A 565 -0.82 28.18 7.26
CA ARG A 565 -1.87 29.04 7.86
C ARG A 565 -3.09 28.22 8.27
N ASP A 566 -3.53 27.33 7.38
CA ASP A 566 -4.80 26.61 7.51
C ASP A 566 -4.61 25.40 8.43
N LYS A 567 -3.46 24.71 8.34
CA LYS A 567 -3.03 23.75 9.39
C LYS A 567 -3.00 24.41 10.78
N ARG A 568 -2.40 25.60 10.91
CA ARG A 568 -2.34 26.36 12.17
C ARG A 568 -3.74 26.77 12.67
N LYS A 569 -4.67 27.11 11.78
CA LYS A 569 -6.08 27.36 12.13
C LYS A 569 -6.74 26.09 12.70
N PHE A 570 -6.55 24.94 12.06
CA PHE A 570 -7.09 23.64 12.51
C PHE A 570 -6.54 23.21 13.89
N LEU A 571 -5.23 23.34 14.09
CA LEU A 571 -4.57 23.05 15.38
C LEU A 571 -5.07 23.96 16.51
N LEU A 572 -5.50 25.18 16.19
CA LEU A 572 -6.08 26.12 17.16
C LEU A 572 -7.56 25.85 17.45
N SER A 573 -8.37 25.42 16.47
CA SER A 573 -9.79 25.07 16.71
C SER A 573 -9.97 23.83 17.58
N LEU A 574 -8.96 22.97 17.70
CA LEU A 574 -8.96 21.81 18.60
C LEU A 574 -8.53 22.14 20.06
N MET A 575 -8.17 23.39 20.38
CA MET A 575 -7.80 23.80 21.74
C MET A 575 -8.91 23.46 22.75
N GLY A 576 -8.53 22.78 23.84
CA GLY A 576 -9.46 22.24 24.84
C GLY A 576 -9.86 20.78 24.57
N SER A 577 -10.12 20.41 23.32
CA SER A 577 -10.61 19.06 22.96
C SER A 577 -9.52 18.03 22.63
N TYR A 578 -8.24 18.41 22.66
CA TYR A 578 -7.12 17.47 22.45
C TYR A 578 -7.15 16.25 23.37
N HIS A 579 -7.65 16.38 24.61
CA HIS A 579 -7.76 15.24 25.53
C HIS A 579 -8.78 14.19 25.03
N VAL A 580 -9.89 14.62 24.42
CA VAL A 580 -10.88 13.76 23.78
C VAL A 580 -10.32 13.14 22.50
N LEU A 581 -9.54 13.89 21.72
CA LEU A 581 -8.90 13.42 20.50
C LEU A 581 -7.94 12.24 20.77
N VAL A 582 -7.06 12.36 21.77
CA VAL A 582 -6.00 11.36 21.99
C VAL A 582 -6.40 10.17 22.86
N ASP A 583 -7.54 10.25 23.54
CA ASP A 583 -8.14 9.13 24.27
C ASP A 583 -8.98 8.23 23.33
N ASP A 584 -8.36 7.79 22.23
CA ASP A 584 -8.95 6.86 21.26
C ASP A 584 -7.87 6.08 20.46
N ARG A 585 -8.24 4.91 19.94
CA ARG A 585 -7.40 4.01 19.14
C ARG A 585 -6.89 4.64 17.83
N ILE A 586 -7.71 5.47 17.18
CA ILE A 586 -7.42 6.10 15.89
C ILE A 586 -7.11 7.59 16.09
N GLY A 587 -7.91 8.28 16.91
CA GLY A 587 -7.75 9.71 17.23
C GLY A 587 -6.39 10.07 17.84
N SER A 588 -5.78 9.17 18.62
CA SER A 588 -4.40 9.30 19.10
C SER A 588 -3.38 9.51 17.97
N ARG A 589 -3.56 8.84 16.81
CA ARG A 589 -2.67 8.98 15.65
C ARG A 589 -2.88 10.29 14.89
N VAL A 590 -4.11 10.80 14.89
CA VAL A 590 -4.39 12.16 14.38
C VAL A 590 -3.79 13.21 15.33
N GLY A 591 -3.84 12.97 16.65
CA GLY A 591 -3.15 13.77 17.66
C GLY A 591 -1.63 13.80 17.50
N ASP A 592 -0.99 12.64 17.27
CA ASP A 592 0.44 12.53 16.95
C ASP A 592 0.82 13.40 15.73
N ARG A 593 0.00 13.40 14.67
CA ARG A 593 0.21 14.26 13.49
C ARG A 593 0.01 15.73 13.77
N CYS A 594 -1.03 16.08 14.55
CA CYS A 594 -1.24 17.45 15.02
C CYS A 594 0.00 17.97 15.77
N TRP A 595 0.62 17.13 16.60
CA TRP A 595 1.86 17.44 17.32
C TRP A 595 3.09 17.54 16.39
N ALA A 596 3.22 16.64 15.42
CA ALA A 596 4.30 16.65 14.44
C ALA A 596 4.28 17.96 13.61
N CYS A 597 3.11 18.32 13.08
CA CYS A 597 2.88 19.52 12.28
C CYS A 597 3.02 20.83 13.06
N ALA A 598 2.79 20.82 14.38
CA ALA A 598 2.80 22.03 15.19
C ALA A 598 4.17 22.75 15.21
N ASP A 599 4.13 24.08 15.08
CA ASP A 599 5.26 24.96 15.39
C ASP A 599 5.52 25.00 16.92
N PRO A 600 6.69 25.47 17.40
CA PRO A 600 7.02 25.43 18.82
C PRO A 600 6.04 26.16 19.74
N PHE A 601 5.37 27.21 19.24
CA PHE A 601 4.37 27.98 19.99
C PHE A 601 3.03 27.22 20.06
N LEU A 602 2.61 26.58 18.97
CA LEU A 602 1.47 25.66 18.96
C LEU A 602 1.73 24.44 19.85
N ARG A 603 2.95 23.89 19.85
CA ARG A 603 3.32 22.80 20.77
C ARG A 603 3.18 23.20 22.23
N GLU A 604 3.69 24.38 22.63
CA GLU A 604 3.50 24.87 24.00
C GLU A 604 2.01 25.06 24.34
N LYS A 605 1.17 25.53 23.40
CA LYS A 605 -0.28 25.63 23.59
C LYS A 605 -0.99 24.28 23.71
N ILE A 606 -0.71 23.32 22.82
CA ILE A 606 -1.28 21.97 22.85
C ILE A 606 -0.93 21.29 24.18
N ALA A 607 0.34 21.30 24.56
CA ALA A 607 0.80 20.73 25.82
C ALA A 607 0.11 21.40 27.03
N LYS A 608 -0.01 22.74 27.05
CA LYS A 608 -0.76 23.46 28.10
C LYS A 608 -2.24 23.09 28.15
N SER A 609 -2.89 22.85 27.01
CA SER A 609 -4.30 22.40 26.97
C SER A 609 -4.50 20.99 27.53
N ILE A 610 -3.46 20.16 27.58
CA ILE A 610 -3.47 18.81 28.16
C ILE A 610 -3.14 18.80 29.66
N LEU A 611 -2.46 19.81 30.21
CA LEU A 611 -2.05 19.85 31.63
C LEU A 611 -3.17 19.56 32.67
N PRO A 612 -4.44 19.97 32.47
CA PRO A 612 -5.55 19.63 33.39
C PRO A 612 -5.97 18.15 33.33
N HIS A 613 -5.66 17.45 32.23
CA HIS A 613 -6.12 16.09 31.93
C HIS A 613 -5.00 15.04 32.05
N GLU A 614 -3.79 15.43 32.46
CA GLU A 614 -2.61 14.56 32.57
C GLU A 614 -2.87 13.27 33.35
N THR A 615 -3.59 13.35 34.48
CA THR A 615 -3.91 12.21 35.35
C THR A 615 -4.93 11.25 34.75
N ALA A 616 -5.87 11.73 33.94
CA ALA A 616 -6.81 10.87 33.22
C ALA A 616 -6.11 10.17 32.05
N LEU A 617 -5.32 10.93 31.28
CA LEU A 617 -4.61 10.39 30.12
C LEU A 617 -3.48 9.44 30.51
N SER A 618 -2.81 9.59 31.65
CA SER A 618 -1.76 8.66 32.08
C SER A 618 -2.29 7.25 32.40
N VAL A 619 -3.57 7.14 32.77
CA VAL A 619 -4.28 5.86 33.03
C VAL A 619 -4.98 5.34 31.77
N SER A 620 -5.32 6.21 30.80
CA SER A 620 -5.88 5.79 29.51
C SER A 620 -5.01 4.78 28.77
N TYR A 621 -5.66 3.80 28.13
CA TYR A 621 -5.00 2.81 27.29
C TYR A 621 -4.24 3.42 26.09
N TYR A 622 -4.76 4.52 25.52
CA TYR A 622 -4.18 5.20 24.34
C TYR A 622 -3.53 6.54 24.71
N GLY A 623 -4.23 7.37 25.50
CA GLY A 623 -3.80 8.72 25.85
C GLY A 623 -2.45 8.78 26.57
N LYS A 624 -2.05 7.71 27.28
CA LYS A 624 -0.79 7.64 28.04
C LYS A 624 0.44 7.81 27.16
N TYR A 625 0.40 7.35 25.90
CA TYR A 625 1.52 7.48 24.97
C TYR A 625 1.71 8.93 24.54
N PHE A 626 0.61 9.64 24.24
CA PHE A 626 0.64 11.06 23.91
C PHE A 626 1.06 11.91 25.11
N ALA A 627 0.46 11.70 26.28
CA ALA A 627 0.81 12.41 27.52
C ALA A 627 2.30 12.25 27.90
N ARG A 628 2.86 11.05 27.70
CA ARG A 628 4.31 10.79 27.88
C ARG A 628 5.17 11.56 26.88
N ASN A 629 4.79 11.58 25.59
CA ASN A 629 5.50 12.31 24.52
C ASN A 629 5.55 13.83 24.75
N LEU A 630 4.57 14.39 25.47
CA LEU A 630 4.51 15.81 25.80
C LEU A 630 5.47 16.25 26.92
N HIS A 631 6.03 15.32 27.72
CA HIS A 631 6.89 15.62 28.89
C HIS A 631 6.30 16.68 29.84
N LEU A 632 5.01 16.55 30.17
CA LEU A 632 4.21 17.57 30.87
C LEU A 632 4.76 17.98 32.25
N THR A 633 5.36 17.06 33.00
CA THR A 633 6.01 17.34 34.29
C THR A 633 7.18 18.33 34.17
N MET A 634 7.92 18.27 33.06
CA MET A 634 8.99 19.23 32.76
C MET A 634 8.40 20.59 32.40
N LEU A 635 7.34 20.64 31.58
CA LEU A 635 6.63 21.89 31.25
C LEU A 635 6.01 22.57 32.49
N LYS A 636 5.54 21.81 33.48
CA LYS A 636 5.06 22.33 34.78
C LYS A 636 6.17 22.94 35.63
N ARG A 637 7.39 22.38 35.60
CA ARG A 637 8.51 22.81 36.45
C ARG A 637 9.34 23.92 35.81
N ASP A 638 9.64 23.80 34.51
CA ASP A 638 10.47 24.71 33.75
C ASP A 638 10.05 24.72 32.26
N ALA A 639 9.23 25.70 31.91
CA ALA A 639 8.79 25.92 30.53
C ALA A 639 9.90 26.44 29.59
N ALA A 640 11.03 26.93 30.11
CA ALA A 640 12.18 27.31 29.29
C ALA A 640 12.98 26.06 28.87
N ALA A 641 13.43 25.25 29.83
CA ALA A 641 14.13 24.01 29.51
C ALA A 641 13.28 23.04 28.67
N TRP A 642 11.95 23.00 28.87
CA TRP A 642 11.04 22.23 28.01
C TRP A 642 11.00 22.76 26.57
N ARG A 643 10.96 24.08 26.38
CA ARG A 643 11.03 24.72 25.05
C ARG A 643 12.35 24.44 24.36
N ASP A 644 13.43 24.31 25.11
CA ASP A 644 14.78 24.05 24.59
C ASP A 644 14.87 22.60 24.09
N MET A 645 14.50 21.64 24.94
CA MET A 645 14.35 20.22 24.57
C MET A 645 13.49 20.02 23.31
N GLN A 646 12.36 20.72 23.19
CA GLN A 646 11.49 20.63 22.00
C GLN A 646 12.14 21.17 20.71
N ARG A 647 13.02 22.17 20.80
CA ARG A 647 13.78 22.65 19.62
C ARG A 647 14.84 21.64 19.21
N ASP A 648 15.55 21.05 20.16
CA ASP A 648 16.63 20.12 19.86
C ASP A 648 16.13 18.75 19.39
N GLN A 649 14.98 18.26 19.91
CA GLN A 649 14.26 17.13 19.33
C GLN A 649 13.90 17.38 17.86
N LYS A 650 13.40 18.58 17.51
CA LYS A 650 13.05 18.92 16.12
C LYS A 650 14.29 19.05 15.21
N ARG A 651 15.42 19.53 15.74
CA ARG A 651 16.73 19.56 15.04
C ARG A 651 17.26 18.16 14.76
N ALA A 652 17.24 17.27 15.76
CA ALA A 652 17.69 15.89 15.60
C ALA A 652 16.85 15.14 14.55
N ALA A 653 15.53 15.31 14.56
CA ALA A 653 14.64 14.73 13.55
C ALA A 653 14.93 15.27 12.13
N ALA A 654 15.20 16.56 11.98
CA ALA A 654 15.56 17.16 10.69
C ALA A 654 16.91 16.65 10.15
N ALA A 655 17.91 16.50 11.02
CA ALA A 655 19.21 15.92 10.66
C ALA A 655 19.08 14.46 10.22
N ALA A 656 18.29 13.65 10.94
CA ALA A 656 18.03 12.26 10.58
C ALA A 656 17.33 12.14 9.21
N ALA A 657 16.37 13.02 8.91
CA ALA A 657 15.71 13.07 7.60
C ALA A 657 16.67 13.46 6.46
N SER A 658 17.55 14.44 6.69
CA SER A 658 18.57 14.86 5.71
C SER A 658 19.54 13.73 5.35
N ASN A 659 20.06 13.01 6.36
CA ASN A 659 20.99 11.90 6.15
C ASN A 659 20.37 10.76 5.33
N ASN A 660 19.05 10.57 5.43
CA ASN A 660 18.32 9.56 4.65
C ASN A 660 18.10 9.96 3.17
N THR A 661 18.43 11.21 2.80
CA THR A 661 18.20 11.77 1.45
C THR A 661 19.50 11.91 0.64
N GLU A 662 20.66 12.04 1.29
CA GLU A 662 21.96 12.19 0.60
C GLU A 662 22.54 10.88 0.01
N SER A 663 21.92 9.73 0.29
CA SER A 663 22.32 8.42 -0.26
C SER A 663 22.00 8.23 -1.76
N ILE A 664 21.33 9.20 -2.40
CA ILE A 664 21.01 9.20 -3.83
C ILE A 664 21.63 10.44 -4.51
N LYS A 665 22.94 10.39 -4.74
CA LYS A 665 23.65 11.28 -5.69
C LYS A 665 24.34 10.43 -6.76
N ALA A 666 24.09 10.75 -8.02
CA ALA A 666 24.66 10.05 -9.17
C ALA A 666 26.19 10.27 -9.25
N PRO A 667 26.96 9.32 -9.84
CA PRO A 667 28.41 9.47 -9.96
C PRO A 667 28.79 10.61 -10.90
N PRO A 668 29.91 11.32 -10.65
CA PRO A 668 30.42 12.35 -11.54
C PRO A 668 30.88 11.75 -12.89
N LYS A 669 30.67 12.49 -13.97
CA LYS A 669 31.23 12.12 -15.29
C LYS A 669 32.75 12.31 -15.29
N PRO A 670 33.53 11.45 -15.96
CA PRO A 670 34.98 11.59 -16.04
C PRO A 670 35.38 12.72 -17.01
N ASP A 671 36.32 13.57 -16.58
CA ASP A 671 37.02 14.52 -17.46
C ASP A 671 37.94 13.78 -18.42
N ILE A 672 37.64 13.82 -19.73
CA ILE A 672 38.57 13.39 -20.78
C ILE A 672 39.30 14.63 -21.31
N LYS A 673 40.60 14.73 -20.99
CA LYS A 673 41.50 15.69 -21.63
C LYS A 673 42.05 15.10 -22.92
N SER A 674 41.92 15.82 -24.03
CA SER A 674 42.68 15.56 -25.25
C SER A 674 43.13 16.87 -25.90
N ASN A 675 44.44 17.12 -25.90
CA ASN A 675 45.07 18.08 -26.82
C ASN A 675 44.92 17.58 -28.27
N VAL A 676 44.85 18.51 -29.22
CA VAL A 676 45.65 18.60 -30.46
C VAL A 676 45.46 20.03 -31.03
N GLU A 677 46.35 20.48 -31.91
CA GLU A 677 46.65 21.90 -32.15
C GLU A 677 46.19 22.44 -33.53
N ALA A 678 46.01 23.77 -33.56
CA ALA A 678 46.35 24.71 -34.65
C ALA A 678 45.50 24.82 -35.95
N ASN A 679 45.64 26.02 -36.55
CA ASN A 679 45.24 26.49 -37.89
C ASN A 679 43.74 26.67 -38.20
N ASP A 680 43.29 27.69 -38.95
CA ASP A 680 43.90 29.00 -39.33
C ASP A 680 42.79 30.01 -39.76
N SER A 681 43.13 31.31 -39.78
CA SER A 681 42.53 32.48 -40.49
C SER A 681 41.05 32.47 -40.99
N THR A 682 40.25 33.55 -40.81
CA THR A 682 40.44 34.89 -41.42
C THR A 682 39.53 36.00 -40.82
N HIS A 683 39.75 37.26 -41.24
CA HIS A 683 39.11 38.53 -40.84
C HIS A 683 37.55 38.60 -40.86
N THR A 684 36.88 39.44 -40.05
CA THR A 684 36.78 40.92 -40.22
C THR A 684 36.29 41.69 -38.96
N LYS A 685 36.09 43.03 -39.04
CA LYS A 685 36.07 43.99 -37.90
C LYS A 685 34.74 44.77 -37.69
N LYS A 686 34.59 45.31 -36.46
CA LYS A 686 33.60 46.31 -35.93
C LYS A 686 32.31 45.67 -35.38
N ARG A 687 31.66 46.20 -34.34
CA ARG A 687 31.69 47.58 -33.73
C ARG A 687 31.45 47.53 -32.19
N LYS A 688 31.69 48.64 -31.47
CA LYS A 688 31.74 48.75 -29.99
C LYS A 688 30.62 49.62 -29.39
N ARG A 689 29.93 49.13 -28.33
CA ARG A 689 29.29 49.86 -27.20
C ARG A 689 28.75 48.82 -26.19
N THR A 690 29.37 48.64 -25.01
CA THR A 690 29.13 49.31 -23.71
C THR A 690 27.79 48.97 -23.03
N GLY A 691 27.86 48.28 -21.90
CA GLY A 691 26.74 47.93 -21.02
C GLY A 691 27.10 46.69 -20.20
N VAL A 692 27.46 46.89 -18.93
CA VAL A 692 27.71 45.88 -17.89
C VAL A 692 27.09 46.43 -16.61
N ASP A 693 26.48 45.57 -15.80
CA ASP A 693 26.64 45.48 -14.33
C ASP A 693 25.67 44.42 -13.78
N GLU A 694 26.15 43.62 -12.84
CA GLU A 694 25.41 42.55 -12.14
C GLU A 694 25.46 42.80 -10.62
N ASP A 695 24.32 42.59 -9.95
CA ASP A 695 24.12 42.22 -8.53
C ASP A 695 25.04 42.79 -7.41
N GLU A 696 24.55 43.82 -6.69
CA GLU A 696 25.06 44.23 -5.37
C GLU A 696 24.02 43.97 -4.24
N ILE A 697 23.96 42.74 -3.69
CA ILE A 697 23.08 42.43 -2.52
C ILE A 697 23.82 41.88 -1.30
N ASP A 698 24.98 41.23 -1.45
CA ASP A 698 25.71 40.56 -0.35
C ASP A 698 26.54 41.48 0.58
N VAL A 699 26.50 42.81 0.39
CA VAL A 699 27.35 43.77 1.14
C VAL A 699 26.62 44.42 2.34
N LEU A 700 25.28 44.38 2.39
CA LEU A 700 24.50 45.25 3.29
C LEU A 700 24.33 44.78 4.75
N PHE A 701 24.85 43.61 5.13
CA PHE A 701 24.73 43.06 6.49
C PHE A 701 26.05 42.85 7.23
N SER A 702 26.80 43.94 7.50
CA SER A 702 27.80 43.90 8.58
C SER A 702 27.98 45.21 9.37
N LYS A 703 27.95 45.06 10.71
CA LYS A 703 28.55 45.91 11.77
C LYS A 703 27.92 47.30 12.06
N ALA A 704 27.35 47.44 13.26
CA ALA A 704 27.27 48.71 14.01
C ALA A 704 28.63 49.03 14.69
N PRO A 705 28.86 50.25 15.24
CA PRO A 705 28.57 50.44 16.68
C PRO A 705 28.26 51.89 17.20
N ASN A 706 27.74 51.92 18.44
CA ASN A 706 27.69 52.98 19.47
C ASN A 706 28.40 54.34 19.31
N SER A 707 27.73 55.42 19.76
CA SER A 707 28.32 56.45 20.64
C SER A 707 27.25 57.17 21.50
N ARG A 708 27.61 58.17 22.35
CA ARG A 708 26.77 58.76 23.43
C ARG A 708 26.85 60.30 23.50
N LYS A 709 25.83 60.88 24.16
CA LYS A 709 25.61 62.29 24.62
C LYS A 709 24.88 63.20 23.61
N ALA A 710 24.14 64.26 23.98
CA ALA A 710 23.20 64.58 25.09
C ALA A 710 23.16 66.12 25.29
N LEU A 711 21.98 66.76 25.15
CA LEU A 711 21.55 67.97 25.89
C LEU A 711 20.04 68.25 25.69
N VAL A 712 19.49 69.17 26.49
CA VAL A 712 18.06 69.52 26.73
C VAL A 712 18.06 71.06 26.99
N PRO A 713 17.06 71.94 26.65
CA PRO A 713 15.66 71.83 27.13
C PRO A 713 14.47 72.54 26.38
N SER A 714 13.25 72.16 26.81
CA SER A 714 11.99 72.97 26.83
C SER A 714 11.26 73.22 25.47
N LYS A 715 9.96 73.58 25.40
CA LYS A 715 8.98 74.01 26.44
C LYS A 715 7.51 73.85 25.97
N GLY A 716 6.58 73.56 26.89
CA GLY A 716 5.10 73.68 26.70
C GLY A 716 4.42 72.50 25.97
N THR A 717 3.16 72.14 26.24
CA THR A 717 2.14 72.77 27.13
C THR A 717 1.21 71.71 27.75
N GLU A 718 0.61 71.99 28.92
CA GLU A 718 -0.55 71.28 29.47
C GLU A 718 -1.84 71.52 28.61
N GLU A 719 -3.03 70.95 28.81
CA GLU A 719 -3.62 69.95 29.75
C GLU A 719 -4.65 69.10 28.92
N SER A 720 -5.71 68.39 29.34
CA SER A 720 -6.45 68.16 30.60
C SER A 720 -7.12 66.76 30.61
N ILE A 721 -7.86 66.43 31.68
CA ILE A 721 -8.84 65.32 31.78
C ILE A 721 -10.14 65.89 32.36
N PRO A 722 -11.34 65.42 31.94
CA PRO A 722 -12.50 65.39 32.83
C PRO A 722 -13.15 63.99 32.94
N ASP A 723 -14.02 63.86 33.95
CA ASP A 723 -14.39 62.60 34.57
C ASP A 723 -15.57 61.81 33.98
N ILE A 724 -15.57 60.54 34.38
CA ILE A 724 -16.66 59.56 34.50
C ILE A 724 -18.10 60.12 34.42
N GLN A 725 -18.94 59.50 33.57
CA GLN A 725 -20.37 59.32 33.86
C GLN A 725 -20.83 57.88 33.60
N SER A 726 -21.90 57.49 34.29
CA SER A 726 -22.39 56.11 34.39
C SER A 726 -23.47 55.76 33.37
N ALA A 727 -23.41 54.54 32.81
CA ALA A 727 -24.57 53.87 32.24
C ALA A 727 -24.61 52.41 32.72
N ARG A 728 -25.71 52.01 33.37
CA ARG A 728 -26.09 50.60 33.49
C ARG A 728 -26.92 50.23 32.27
N ALA A 729 -26.81 48.99 31.82
CA ALA A 729 -27.77 48.37 30.91
C ALA A 729 -28.23 47.06 31.56
N ASP A 730 -29.54 46.94 31.78
CA ASP A 730 -30.14 45.77 32.39
C ASP A 730 -30.37 44.69 31.33
N ASP A 731 -29.96 43.45 31.60
CA ASP A 731 -30.20 42.30 30.71
C ASP A 731 -31.38 41.46 31.24
N PRO A 732 -32.56 41.51 30.59
CA PRO A 732 -33.76 40.85 31.08
C PRO A 732 -33.74 39.32 30.96
N GLN A 733 -32.76 38.69 30.27
CA GLN A 733 -32.74 37.23 30.14
C GLN A 733 -32.23 36.51 31.42
N LEU A 734 -31.49 37.19 32.31
CA LEU A 734 -30.91 36.53 33.49
C LEU A 734 -31.96 36.15 34.56
N ASP A 735 -32.94 37.02 34.82
CA ASP A 735 -33.96 36.80 35.86
C ASP A 735 -34.95 35.68 35.48
N GLU A 736 -35.23 35.48 34.19
CA GLU A 736 -36.12 34.42 33.73
C GLU A 736 -35.50 33.02 33.97
N VAL A 737 -34.19 32.87 33.74
CA VAL A 737 -33.44 31.65 34.06
C VAL A 737 -33.40 31.38 35.57
N LEU A 738 -33.16 32.41 36.39
CA LEU A 738 -33.17 32.29 37.86
C LEU A 738 -34.57 31.97 38.41
N GLY A 739 -35.63 32.43 37.75
CA GLY A 739 -37.02 32.10 38.05
C GLY A 739 -37.38 30.63 37.77
N ALA A 740 -36.84 30.04 36.71
CA ALA A 740 -37.09 28.65 36.33
C ALA A 740 -36.51 27.64 37.35
N ILE A 741 -35.26 27.84 37.76
CA ILE A 741 -34.53 26.90 38.63
C ILE A 741 -35.21 26.74 40.01
N LYS A 742 -35.82 27.81 40.55
CA LYS A 742 -36.57 27.75 41.83
C LYS A 742 -37.89 26.97 41.78
N LYS A 743 -38.44 26.64 40.60
CA LYS A 743 -39.73 25.93 40.47
C LYS A 743 -39.64 24.40 40.44
N VAL A 744 -38.46 23.83 40.13
CA VAL A 744 -38.28 22.36 40.02
C VAL A 744 -38.10 21.69 41.40
N SER A 745 -37.53 22.40 42.38
CA SER A 745 -37.16 21.86 43.71
C SER A 745 -38.34 21.48 44.66
N LYS A 746 -39.61 21.51 44.20
CA LYS A 746 -40.79 21.26 45.06
C LYS A 746 -41.88 20.41 44.37
N LYS A 747 -41.56 19.17 43.96
CA LYS A 747 -42.62 18.18 43.65
C LYS A 747 -42.24 16.68 43.71
N GLU A 748 -41.35 16.27 44.60
CA GLU A 748 -41.32 14.87 45.03
C GLU A 748 -42.49 14.54 45.97
N GLY A 749 -43.00 13.30 45.91
CA GLY A 749 -43.81 12.72 46.99
C GLY A 749 -45.22 12.25 46.65
N LYS A 750 -45.34 11.09 45.97
CA LYS A 750 -46.26 9.99 46.39
C LYS A 750 -46.04 8.69 45.61
N ARG A 751 -45.78 7.60 46.34
CA ARG A 751 -45.76 6.20 45.85
C ARG A 751 -47.18 5.71 45.52
N LYS A 752 -47.32 4.78 44.55
CA LYS A 752 -48.15 3.56 44.71
C LYS A 752 -47.85 2.45 43.69
N ASN A 753 -48.20 1.22 44.07
CA ASN A 753 -47.76 -0.06 43.50
C ASN A 753 -48.61 -0.62 42.34
N LYS A 754 -48.00 -1.62 41.67
CA LYS A 754 -48.57 -2.91 41.18
C LYS A 754 -49.30 -2.98 39.83
N LYS A 755 -48.87 -4.00 39.05
CA LYS A 755 -49.60 -4.86 38.08
C LYS A 755 -50.38 -4.15 36.95
N SER A 756 -50.23 -4.53 35.69
CA SER A 756 -50.12 -5.92 35.19
C SER A 756 -48.83 -6.25 34.45
#